data_AF-A0A8C9TDK0-F1
#
_entry.id   AF-A0A8C9TDK0-F1
#
_cell.length_a   1.000
_cell.length_b   1.000
_cell.length_c   1.000
_cell.angle_alpha   90.00
_cell.angle_beta   90.00
_cell.angle_gamma   90.00
#
_symmetry.space_group_name_H-M   'P 1'
#
loop_
_entity.id
_entity.type
_entity.pdbx_description
1 polymer ?
#
loop_
_entity_poly.entity_id
_entity_poly.type
_entity_poly.pdbx_seq_one_letter_code
_entity_poly.pdbx_strand_id
1 'polypeptide(L)'
;LSPSICVSQGDLADGNRKFSPNSETSVETQRACGGFSETYSALCDYNGIGCKEEVQWDVDTIYHSQDNREFNLLDFSHLESRDLAVIVASIAYNTWFTKLYCKDLRIGSEVTEQVLHTLSKSSSLEEITLENVGLKALCSSDDYSNSLLHLDLSKNPGVLSGEDNLYLFLAQPNCLVHLDLSGTDCAVDSLFGALLRGCCADLSYLNLSRNSFSHKKMRETMPLFRQFFSSAFSLSHVSLAGIKLPADALRPAPRMLSFNFYLSSLFLLLSLFPRVSCIGTLDISDNGLDADLLPVVTALSRHPSLKHLLVGKNFNVKSRVLDEILQKLVQLIQEEECGLQSLSLAESRLRSRGTMLVNALGSNTCLRKVDLSGNGLEDIGAKMLSKALQINTTLRSVTWDRNNTSALGFQDVARALEHNFTLQYMPLPVSDITQAYRCAPEKTEQALTKIQRALLRNNQTQRFSQRQALRLHQGLVTSTAEQVMERLCVRVQQQVCVLRGVSDGEELQAARQVLKEARNSRALYPSLCELAHVLSVDGPVRQKLDSLSGELAKAADKELQVIVDSMVSLCRELCPLSSATAEHLTPPLSSVSERVSVPRSAIRTALMERAAQDIHRALEEVKLSVVSYLTNSIVDQILQELYATHKTLVRALTPGFILTFRCPSVHPFPVALAASARTGKRSHRHRDSMDITDEELGTSIVSVCACVCVCLCLCLCVCV
;
A
#
# COMPACT_ATOMS: atom_id res chain seq x y z
N LEU A 1 45.51 56.81 -50.92
CA LEU A 1 45.87 55.71 -51.83
C LEU A 1 44.68 54.76 -51.92
N SER A 2 43.84 54.95 -52.93
CA SER A 2 42.99 53.90 -53.56
C SER A 2 43.84 53.18 -54.64
N PRO A 3 43.35 52.16 -55.40
CA PRO A 3 42.01 51.56 -55.53
C PRO A 3 42.04 49.99 -55.32
N SER A 4 41.06 49.13 -55.62
CA SER A 4 39.77 49.16 -56.37
C SER A 4 38.77 48.18 -55.69
N ILE A 5 37.44 48.12 -55.89
CA ILE A 5 36.47 48.59 -56.91
C ILE A 5 36.38 47.71 -58.19
N CYS A 6 35.27 46.94 -58.33
CA CYS A 6 34.53 46.49 -59.55
C CYS A 6 34.07 44.99 -59.53
N VAL A 7 32.88 44.59 -60.01
CA VAL A 7 31.60 45.30 -60.28
C VAL A 7 30.44 44.32 -60.61
N SER A 8 29.20 44.62 -60.17
CA SER A 8 27.87 44.19 -60.74
C SER A 8 27.54 42.67 -60.86
N GLN A 9 26.30 42.20 -61.07
CA GLN A 9 24.97 42.72 -61.45
C GLN A 9 23.93 41.62 -61.07
N GLY A 10 22.61 41.80 -60.90
CA GLY A 10 21.67 42.92 -60.99
C GLY A 10 20.25 42.43 -60.62
N ASP A 11 19.27 43.34 -60.54
CA ASP A 11 17.92 43.13 -59.97
C ASP A 11 16.98 42.20 -60.75
N LEU A 12 15.94 41.65 -60.07
CA LEU A 12 14.52 41.97 -60.32
C LEU A 12 13.55 41.20 -59.41
N ALA A 13 12.29 41.67 -59.36
CA ALA A 13 11.31 41.35 -58.34
C ALA A 13 10.29 40.26 -58.70
N ASP A 14 9.53 39.86 -57.67
CA ASP A 14 8.21 39.23 -57.68
C ASP A 14 8.12 37.73 -58.06
N GLY A 15 7.37 36.96 -57.27
CA GLY A 15 7.45 35.49 -57.34
C GLY A 15 6.77 34.71 -56.21
N ASN A 16 5.57 35.13 -55.82
CA ASN A 16 4.65 34.47 -54.89
C ASN A 16 4.72 32.92 -54.89
N ARG A 17 5.37 32.30 -53.89
CA ARG A 17 5.37 30.85 -53.65
C ARG A 17 5.06 30.52 -52.20
N LYS A 18 3.85 29.98 -52.00
CA LYS A 18 3.35 29.44 -50.75
C LYS A 18 4.30 28.38 -50.20
N PHE A 19 4.80 28.56 -48.98
CA PHE A 19 5.31 27.43 -48.20
C PHE A 19 4.12 26.57 -47.77
N SER A 20 4.03 25.36 -48.30
CA SER A 20 3.17 24.31 -47.76
C SER A 20 3.90 23.64 -46.60
N PRO A 21 3.29 23.49 -45.42
CA PRO A 21 3.81 22.59 -44.40
C PRO A 21 3.56 21.16 -44.88
N ASN A 22 4.63 20.40 -45.15
CA ASN A 22 4.70 18.93 -45.08
C ASN A 22 6.06 18.48 -45.63
N SER A 23 7.07 18.48 -44.76
CA SER A 23 8.28 17.69 -44.95
C SER A 23 8.72 17.14 -43.59
N GLU A 24 7.89 16.28 -43.02
CA GLU A 24 8.28 15.35 -41.95
C GLU A 24 9.37 14.41 -42.50
N THR A 25 10.64 14.81 -42.43
CA THR A 25 11.85 13.95 -42.51
C THR A 25 13.13 14.77 -42.34
N SER A 26 13.19 15.57 -41.28
CA SER A 26 14.46 15.91 -40.65
C SER A 26 14.50 15.15 -39.32
N VAL A 27 15.51 14.29 -39.16
CA VAL A 27 15.70 13.56 -37.90
C VAL A 27 16.12 14.58 -36.86
N GLU A 28 15.18 15.03 -36.03
CA GLU A 28 15.49 15.83 -34.86
C GLU A 28 16.36 14.97 -33.94
N THR A 29 17.65 15.32 -33.84
CA THR A 29 18.52 14.86 -32.76
C THR A 29 17.79 15.14 -31.45
N GLN A 30 17.49 14.07 -30.70
CA GLN A 30 16.60 14.09 -29.54
C GLN A 30 17.19 15.00 -28.46
N ARG A 31 16.78 16.27 -28.43
CA ARG A 31 17.39 17.30 -27.59
C ARG A 31 17.09 17.04 -26.12
N ALA A 32 18.12 17.12 -25.28
CA ALA A 32 17.98 16.95 -23.84
C ALA A 32 16.89 17.90 -23.30
N CYS A 33 16.01 17.34 -22.47
CA CYS A 33 14.84 18.02 -21.91
C CYS A 33 14.07 18.92 -22.89
N GLY A 34 13.91 18.49 -24.15
CA GLY A 34 13.15 19.23 -25.17
C GLY A 34 13.80 20.56 -25.59
N GLY A 35 15.13 20.68 -25.52
CA GLY A 35 15.83 21.91 -25.88
C GLY A 35 15.75 23.02 -24.82
N PHE A 36 15.54 22.64 -23.55
CA PHE A 36 15.49 23.61 -22.45
C PHE A 36 16.75 24.48 -22.38
N SER A 37 17.94 23.87 -22.45
CA SER A 37 19.23 24.57 -22.32
C SER A 37 19.50 25.58 -23.45
N GLU A 38 18.96 25.33 -24.65
CA GLU A 38 18.97 26.28 -25.78
C GLU A 38 18.02 27.46 -25.53
N THR A 39 16.80 27.15 -25.08
CA THR A 39 15.76 28.15 -24.75
C THR A 39 16.22 29.06 -23.60
N TYR A 40 16.83 28.48 -22.58
CA TYR A 40 17.40 29.17 -21.43
C TYR A 40 18.56 30.08 -21.84
N SER A 41 19.49 29.61 -22.68
CA SER A 41 20.57 30.46 -23.20
C SER A 41 20.04 31.65 -23.98
N ALA A 42 19.08 31.43 -24.88
CA ALA A 42 18.48 32.50 -25.69
C ALA A 42 17.73 33.53 -24.84
N LEU A 43 17.04 33.09 -23.78
CA LEU A 43 16.36 33.99 -22.85
C LEU A 43 17.35 34.71 -21.89
N CYS A 44 18.47 34.10 -21.53
CA CYS A 44 19.56 34.77 -20.82
C CYS A 44 20.12 35.92 -21.67
N ASP A 45 20.46 35.65 -22.93
CA ASP A 45 20.96 36.65 -23.88
C ASP A 45 19.95 37.78 -24.10
N TYR A 46 18.66 37.46 -24.29
CA TYR A 46 17.58 38.44 -24.46
C TYR A 46 17.40 39.37 -23.25
N ASN A 47 17.52 38.84 -22.03
CA ASN A 47 17.38 39.61 -20.79
C ASN A 47 18.70 40.27 -20.33
N GLY A 48 19.82 40.04 -21.04
CA GLY A 48 21.14 40.53 -20.64
C GLY A 48 21.67 39.91 -19.34
N ILE A 49 21.25 38.67 -19.03
CA ILE A 49 21.65 37.92 -17.84
C ILE A 49 22.69 36.87 -18.26
N GLY A 50 23.71 36.65 -17.42
CA GLY A 50 24.74 35.64 -17.72
C GLY A 50 24.20 34.22 -17.55
N CYS A 51 24.19 33.45 -18.63
CA CYS A 51 23.79 32.04 -18.61
C CYS A 51 24.61 31.24 -17.58
N LYS A 52 23.95 30.44 -16.75
CA LYS A 52 24.59 29.61 -15.72
C LYS A 52 24.86 28.22 -16.28
N GLU A 53 26.13 27.87 -16.46
CA GLU A 53 26.55 26.54 -16.94
C GLU A 53 26.02 25.41 -16.06
N GLU A 54 25.90 25.62 -14.74
CA GLU A 54 25.32 24.65 -13.80
C GLU A 54 23.85 24.31 -14.09
N VAL A 55 23.04 25.28 -14.54
CA VAL A 55 21.63 25.05 -14.88
C VAL A 55 21.53 24.20 -16.14
N GLN A 56 22.34 24.49 -17.16
CA GLN A 56 22.40 23.70 -18.39
C GLN A 56 22.93 22.29 -18.09
N TRP A 57 23.97 22.16 -17.26
CA TRP A 57 24.55 20.87 -16.89
C TRP A 57 23.58 19.99 -16.09
N ASP A 58 22.89 20.54 -15.09
CA ASP A 58 21.89 19.80 -14.30
C ASP A 58 20.73 19.34 -15.18
N VAL A 59 20.24 20.20 -16.09
CA VAL A 59 19.14 19.84 -16.98
C VAL A 59 19.55 18.79 -18.02
N ASP A 60 20.66 19.00 -18.71
CA ASP A 60 21.13 18.11 -19.78
C ASP A 60 21.69 16.77 -19.23
N THR A 61 22.13 16.74 -17.96
CA THR A 61 22.71 15.55 -17.33
C THR A 61 21.76 14.89 -16.34
N ILE A 62 21.36 15.57 -15.26
CA ILE A 62 20.60 14.97 -14.15
C ILE A 62 19.15 14.75 -14.56
N TYR A 63 18.47 15.81 -15.01
CA TYR A 63 17.05 15.74 -15.38
C TYR A 63 16.82 14.82 -16.58
N HIS A 64 17.67 14.93 -17.61
CA HIS A 64 17.57 14.08 -18.79
C HIS A 64 17.84 12.60 -18.48
N SER A 65 18.87 12.27 -17.69
CA SER A 65 19.18 10.87 -17.34
C SER A 65 18.15 10.20 -16.41
N GLN A 66 17.37 10.99 -15.67
CA GLN A 66 16.28 10.50 -14.83
C GLN A 66 14.91 10.46 -15.55
N ASP A 67 14.85 10.89 -16.82
CA ASP A 67 13.59 11.16 -17.56
C ASP A 67 12.63 12.07 -16.75
N ASN A 68 13.18 13.00 -15.97
CA ASN A 68 12.39 13.80 -15.05
C ASN A 68 11.56 14.84 -15.81
N ARG A 69 10.26 14.88 -15.49
CA ARG A 69 9.24 15.79 -16.06
C ARG A 69 8.82 16.90 -15.10
N GLU A 70 9.27 16.83 -13.85
CA GLU A 70 9.02 17.81 -12.80
C GLU A 70 10.21 18.73 -12.62
N PHE A 71 10.07 20.01 -13.00
CA PHE A 71 11.07 21.04 -12.76
C PHE A 71 10.99 21.52 -11.31
N ASN A 72 12.02 21.25 -10.51
CA ASN A 72 12.06 21.61 -9.09
C ASN A 72 12.90 22.89 -8.89
N LEU A 73 12.24 24.00 -8.53
CA LEU A 73 12.92 25.27 -8.27
C LEU A 73 13.84 25.24 -7.03
N LEU A 74 13.74 24.22 -6.18
CA LEU A 74 14.63 24.07 -5.01
C LEU A 74 16.05 23.66 -5.38
N ASP A 75 16.23 22.96 -6.51
CA ASP A 75 17.55 22.55 -7.00
C ASP A 75 18.43 23.76 -7.34
N PHE A 76 17.78 24.88 -7.72
CA PHE A 76 18.41 26.15 -8.07
C PHE A 76 18.22 27.23 -6.98
N SER A 77 17.86 26.84 -5.75
CA SER A 77 17.52 27.78 -4.66
C SER A 77 18.67 28.69 -4.18
N HIS A 78 19.90 28.42 -4.59
CA HIS A 78 21.08 29.26 -4.35
C HIS A 78 21.23 30.41 -5.37
N LEU A 79 20.49 30.40 -6.48
CA LEU A 79 20.52 31.43 -7.51
C LEU A 79 19.73 32.70 -7.13
N GLU A 80 20.03 33.80 -7.81
CA GLU A 80 19.29 35.05 -7.61
C GLU A 80 17.89 34.99 -8.25
N SER A 81 16.96 35.81 -7.73
CA SER A 81 15.57 35.90 -8.23
C SER A 81 15.47 36.15 -9.75
N ARG A 82 16.46 36.83 -10.34
CA ARG A 82 16.52 37.11 -11.78
C ARG A 82 16.90 35.88 -12.61
N ASP A 83 17.88 35.12 -12.15
CA ASP A 83 18.28 33.86 -12.77
C ASP A 83 17.10 32.87 -12.75
N LEU A 84 16.44 32.74 -11.58
CA LEU A 84 15.23 31.93 -11.41
C LEU A 84 14.06 32.37 -12.30
N ALA A 85 13.89 33.67 -12.54
CA ALA A 85 12.85 34.19 -13.42
C ALA A 85 13.09 33.74 -14.89
N VAL A 86 14.33 33.80 -15.38
CA VAL A 86 14.67 33.32 -16.74
C VAL A 86 14.50 31.80 -16.85
N ILE A 87 14.86 31.05 -15.80
CA ILE A 87 14.63 29.59 -15.72
C ILE A 87 13.14 29.28 -15.89
N VAL A 88 12.26 29.93 -15.10
CA VAL A 88 10.80 29.71 -15.20
C VAL A 88 10.25 30.16 -16.57
N ALA A 89 10.72 31.29 -17.11
CA ALA A 89 10.34 31.77 -18.44
C ALA A 89 10.70 30.77 -19.56
N SER A 90 11.77 29.99 -19.37
CA SER A 90 12.19 28.95 -20.32
C SER A 90 11.20 27.77 -20.36
N ILE A 91 10.52 27.49 -19.24
CA ILE A 91 9.48 26.44 -19.13
C ILE A 91 8.22 26.83 -19.93
N ALA A 92 7.93 28.12 -20.08
CA ALA A 92 6.76 28.62 -20.83
C ALA A 92 6.69 28.15 -22.28
N TYR A 93 7.84 27.85 -22.89
CA TYR A 93 8.00 27.43 -24.29
C TYR A 93 8.53 25.99 -24.42
N ASN A 94 8.73 25.30 -23.30
CA ASN A 94 9.27 23.95 -23.28
C ASN A 94 8.16 22.90 -23.37
N THR A 95 8.42 21.81 -24.09
CA THR A 95 7.48 20.69 -24.32
C THR A 95 7.82 19.42 -23.54
N TRP A 96 8.91 19.44 -22.75
CA TRP A 96 9.39 18.29 -21.99
C TRP A 96 8.87 18.28 -20.55
N PHE A 97 8.92 19.43 -19.88
CA PHE A 97 8.49 19.60 -18.49
C PHE A 97 6.98 19.72 -18.41
N THR A 98 6.36 18.78 -17.70
CA THR A 98 4.91 18.76 -17.46
C THR A 98 4.54 19.20 -16.05
N LYS A 99 5.51 19.36 -15.14
CA LYS A 99 5.28 19.85 -13.78
C LYS A 99 6.26 20.93 -13.35
N LEU A 100 5.78 21.87 -12.55
CA LEU A 100 6.60 22.89 -11.86
C LEU A 100 6.39 22.79 -10.35
N TYR A 101 7.47 22.50 -9.61
CA TYR A 101 7.44 22.29 -8.17
C TYR A 101 8.29 23.32 -7.42
N CYS A 102 7.74 23.89 -6.36
CA CYS A 102 8.45 24.73 -5.40
C CYS A 102 7.76 24.70 -4.04
N LYS A 103 8.56 24.61 -2.96
CA LYS A 103 8.05 24.53 -1.59
C LYS A 103 8.95 25.21 -0.58
N ASP A 104 8.37 26.02 0.31
CA ASP A 104 9.06 26.72 1.42
C ASP A 104 10.21 27.67 0.97
N LEU A 105 10.36 27.94 -0.33
CA LEU A 105 11.29 28.91 -0.92
C LEU A 105 10.57 30.22 -1.26
N ARG A 106 11.04 31.36 -0.72
CA ARG A 106 10.44 32.67 -1.02
C ARG A 106 10.81 33.14 -2.42
N ILE A 107 9.84 33.14 -3.33
CA ILE A 107 10.02 33.64 -4.69
C ILE A 107 9.81 35.16 -4.77
N GLY A 108 10.57 35.83 -5.65
CA GLY A 108 10.42 37.25 -5.93
C GLY A 108 9.19 37.57 -6.79
N SER A 109 8.87 38.86 -6.94
CA SER A 109 7.84 39.31 -7.88
C SER A 109 8.19 38.98 -9.33
N GLU A 110 9.46 39.14 -9.72
CA GLU A 110 9.98 38.80 -11.06
C GLU A 110 9.70 37.31 -11.39
N VAL A 111 9.97 36.39 -10.47
CA VAL A 111 9.67 34.94 -10.64
C VAL A 111 8.16 34.69 -10.68
N THR A 112 7.38 35.39 -9.86
CA THR A 112 5.91 35.27 -9.83
C THR A 112 5.28 35.66 -11.17
N GLU A 113 5.77 36.74 -11.79
CA GLU A 113 5.34 37.18 -13.13
C GLU A 113 5.68 36.13 -14.20
N GLN A 114 6.84 35.47 -14.10
CA GLN A 114 7.20 34.40 -15.04
C GLN A 114 6.40 33.11 -14.82
N VAL A 115 6.04 32.75 -13.58
CA VAL A 115 5.09 31.64 -13.31
C VAL A 115 3.75 31.89 -13.99
N LEU A 116 3.24 33.13 -13.93
CA LEU A 116 2.00 33.55 -14.59
C LEU A 116 2.09 33.51 -16.11
N HIS A 117 3.20 34.01 -16.67
CA HIS A 117 3.49 33.92 -18.09
C HIS A 117 3.51 32.45 -18.56
N THR A 118 4.21 31.59 -17.83
CA THR A 118 4.27 30.13 -18.07
C THR A 118 2.89 29.47 -18.03
N LEU A 119 2.03 29.82 -17.06
CA LEU A 119 0.62 29.38 -16.98
C LEU A 119 -0.22 29.81 -18.21
N SER A 120 0.06 30.99 -18.78
CA SER A 120 -0.66 31.50 -19.95
C SER A 120 -0.17 30.94 -21.29
N LYS A 121 1.10 30.52 -21.37
CA LYS A 121 1.75 30.13 -22.64
C LYS A 121 2.08 28.66 -22.79
N SER A 122 2.32 27.92 -21.71
CA SER A 122 2.68 26.50 -21.82
C SER A 122 1.48 25.66 -22.26
N SER A 123 1.67 24.90 -23.34
CA SER A 123 0.73 23.88 -23.80
C SER A 123 0.99 22.50 -23.18
N SER A 124 2.06 22.35 -22.41
CA SER A 124 2.58 21.07 -21.91
C SER A 124 2.60 20.97 -20.38
N LEU A 125 2.39 22.07 -19.67
CA LEU A 125 2.38 22.10 -18.21
C LEU A 125 1.02 21.60 -17.67
N GLU A 126 1.05 20.45 -17.00
CA GLU A 126 -0.10 19.74 -16.45
C GLU A 126 -0.25 19.95 -14.94
N GLU A 127 0.86 20.15 -14.21
CA GLU A 127 0.84 20.30 -12.75
C GLU A 127 1.69 21.49 -12.25
N ILE A 128 1.14 22.28 -11.33
CA ILE A 128 1.89 23.29 -10.58
C ILE A 128 1.67 23.10 -9.08
N THR A 129 2.76 23.07 -8.32
CA THR A 129 2.79 23.08 -6.86
C THR A 129 3.71 24.19 -6.36
N LEU A 130 3.13 25.19 -5.68
CA LEU A 130 3.82 26.35 -5.14
C LEU A 130 3.43 26.53 -3.66
N GLU A 131 3.94 25.67 -2.78
CA GLU A 131 3.56 25.64 -1.35
C GLU A 131 4.40 26.63 -0.52
N ASN A 132 3.75 27.55 0.21
CA ASN A 132 4.41 28.49 1.14
C ASN A 132 5.56 29.32 0.52
N VAL A 133 5.44 29.67 -0.76
CA VAL A 133 6.47 30.41 -1.52
C VAL A 133 6.37 31.94 -1.36
N GLY A 134 5.37 32.43 -0.63
CA GLY A 134 5.20 33.86 -0.34
C GLY A 134 4.56 34.67 -1.49
N LEU A 135 3.82 34.00 -2.38
CA LEU A 135 2.99 34.64 -3.41
C LEU A 135 2.04 35.67 -2.76
N LYS A 136 1.92 36.86 -3.36
CA LYS A 136 1.07 37.96 -2.85
C LYS A 136 -0.16 38.24 -3.69
N ALA A 137 -0.05 38.09 -5.00
CA ALA A 137 -1.15 38.15 -5.96
C ALA A 137 -0.72 37.44 -7.23
N LEU A 138 -1.67 36.78 -7.89
CA LEU A 138 -1.51 36.23 -9.24
C LEU A 138 -2.25 37.18 -10.20
N CYS A 139 -1.51 37.96 -10.99
CA CYS A 139 -2.05 39.01 -11.87
C CYS A 139 -1.51 38.87 -13.30
N SER A 140 -2.29 38.29 -14.21
CA SER A 140 -2.01 38.35 -15.66
C SER A 140 -3.26 38.16 -16.52
N SER A 141 -3.09 38.48 -17.81
CA SER A 141 -4.10 38.69 -18.87
C SER A 141 -5.00 37.49 -19.24
N ASP A 142 -6.06 37.81 -20.00
CA ASP A 142 -7.30 37.04 -20.22
C ASP A 142 -7.21 35.62 -20.83
N ASP A 143 -6.05 35.19 -21.35
CA ASP A 143 -5.86 33.92 -22.05
C ASP A 143 -5.06 32.91 -21.18
N TYR A 144 -5.75 31.93 -20.59
CA TYR A 144 -5.15 30.83 -19.83
C TYR A 144 -5.11 29.53 -20.66
N SER A 145 -4.09 28.69 -20.41
CA SER A 145 -3.97 27.36 -21.03
C SER A 145 -4.87 26.33 -20.35
N ASN A 146 -5.55 25.51 -21.16
CA ASN A 146 -6.42 24.42 -20.68
C ASN A 146 -5.66 23.11 -20.38
N SER A 147 -4.33 23.08 -20.44
CA SER A 147 -3.53 21.87 -20.15
C SER A 147 -3.42 21.55 -18.65
N LEU A 148 -3.68 22.52 -17.77
CA LEU A 148 -3.45 22.36 -16.34
C LEU A 148 -4.51 21.44 -15.68
N LEU A 149 -4.04 20.34 -15.10
CA LEU A 149 -4.83 19.33 -14.39
C LEU A 149 -4.71 19.46 -12.86
N HIS A 150 -3.56 19.93 -12.36
CA HIS A 150 -3.27 20.05 -10.93
C HIS A 150 -2.75 21.44 -10.57
N LEU A 151 -3.38 22.07 -9.58
CA LEU A 151 -2.96 23.35 -9.03
C LEU A 151 -2.93 23.30 -7.50
N ASP A 152 -1.76 23.48 -6.90
CA ASP A 152 -1.55 23.65 -5.46
C ASP A 152 -0.86 25.00 -5.21
N LEU A 153 -1.58 25.90 -4.54
CA LEU A 153 -1.09 27.22 -4.09
C LEU A 153 -1.14 27.32 -2.56
N SER A 154 -1.12 26.19 -1.85
CA SER A 154 -1.34 26.13 -0.42
C SER A 154 -0.32 26.93 0.40
N LYS A 155 -0.76 27.40 1.57
CA LYS A 155 0.01 28.18 2.56
C LYS A 155 0.59 29.50 2.03
N ASN A 156 0.02 30.08 0.97
CA ASN A 156 0.35 31.43 0.54
C ASN A 156 -0.73 32.43 1.02
N PRO A 157 -0.61 32.99 2.23
CA PRO A 157 -1.62 33.89 2.78
C PRO A 157 -1.72 35.17 1.96
N GLY A 158 -2.93 35.50 1.51
CA GLY A 158 -3.22 36.74 0.78
C GLY A 158 -3.18 36.65 -0.74
N VAL A 159 -2.80 35.51 -1.35
CA VAL A 159 -2.84 35.32 -2.82
C VAL A 159 -4.20 35.65 -3.43
N LEU A 160 -5.27 35.41 -2.67
CA LEU A 160 -6.66 35.61 -3.06
C LEU A 160 -7.31 36.82 -2.35
N SER A 161 -6.51 37.78 -1.89
CA SER A 161 -6.97 38.99 -1.18
C SER A 161 -7.11 40.24 -2.06
N GLY A 162 -6.52 40.24 -3.26
CA GLY A 162 -6.72 41.28 -4.29
C GLY A 162 -7.91 40.98 -5.21
N GLU A 163 -8.35 41.99 -5.96
CA GLU A 163 -9.48 41.84 -6.91
C GLU A 163 -9.12 40.92 -8.10
N ASP A 164 -9.81 39.78 -8.15
CA ASP A 164 -10.38 39.15 -9.35
C ASP A 164 -9.48 38.81 -10.56
N ASN A 165 -8.46 37.94 -10.35
CA ASN A 165 -7.78 37.23 -11.46
C ASN A 165 -7.89 35.69 -11.38
N LEU A 166 -7.46 35.05 -10.27
CA LEU A 166 -7.61 33.57 -10.16
C LEU A 166 -9.09 33.13 -10.15
N TYR A 167 -10.00 33.97 -9.66
CA TYR A 167 -11.44 33.73 -9.76
C TYR A 167 -11.97 33.76 -11.21
N LEU A 168 -11.29 34.48 -12.13
CA LEU A 168 -11.62 34.47 -13.56
C LEU A 168 -11.11 33.18 -14.21
N PHE A 169 -9.85 32.80 -13.96
CA PHE A 169 -9.28 31.52 -14.39
C PHE A 169 -10.14 30.32 -13.97
N LEU A 170 -10.48 30.22 -12.68
CA LEU A 170 -11.33 29.15 -12.14
C LEU A 170 -12.79 29.21 -12.63
N ALA A 171 -13.23 30.35 -13.19
CA ALA A 171 -14.55 30.52 -13.78
C ALA A 171 -14.59 30.21 -15.28
N GLN A 172 -13.46 30.24 -15.99
CA GLN A 172 -13.33 29.76 -17.36
C GLN A 172 -13.38 28.21 -17.36
N PRO A 173 -13.98 27.57 -18.38
CA PRO A 173 -13.98 26.11 -18.51
C PRO A 173 -12.55 25.57 -18.55
N ASN A 174 -12.19 24.74 -17.58
CA ASN A 174 -10.85 24.20 -17.40
C ASN A 174 -10.90 22.69 -17.09
N CYS A 175 -9.75 22.02 -17.22
CA CYS A 175 -9.61 20.59 -16.98
C CYS A 175 -9.01 20.26 -15.60
N LEU A 176 -9.16 21.15 -14.61
CA LEU A 176 -8.59 20.93 -13.28
C LEU A 176 -9.23 19.73 -12.58
N VAL A 177 -8.42 18.71 -12.32
CA VAL A 177 -8.77 17.49 -11.57
C VAL A 177 -8.43 17.65 -10.09
N HIS A 178 -7.41 18.44 -9.75
CA HIS A 178 -6.92 18.67 -8.39
C HIS A 178 -6.67 20.16 -8.10
N LEU A 179 -7.29 20.67 -7.03
CA LEU A 179 -7.13 22.05 -6.56
C LEU A 179 -6.87 22.10 -5.05
N ASP A 180 -5.71 22.62 -4.64
CA ASP A 180 -5.40 22.95 -3.24
C ASP A 180 -5.15 24.46 -3.08
N LEU A 181 -6.00 25.10 -2.28
CA LEU A 181 -5.91 26.51 -1.89
C LEU A 181 -5.88 26.64 -0.36
N SER A 182 -5.44 25.61 0.36
CA SER A 182 -5.49 25.60 1.82
C SER A 182 -4.55 26.64 2.46
N GLY A 183 -5.04 27.36 3.47
CA GLY A 183 -4.26 28.40 4.16
C GLY A 183 -3.82 29.56 3.26
N THR A 184 -4.67 29.96 2.31
CA THR A 184 -4.46 31.14 1.43
C THR A 184 -5.18 32.40 1.94
N ASP A 185 -5.84 32.31 3.10
CA ASP A 185 -6.72 33.33 3.70
C ASP A 185 -7.89 33.78 2.80
N CYS A 186 -8.29 32.94 1.85
CA CYS A 186 -9.34 33.29 0.89
C CYS A 186 -10.75 33.31 1.52
N ALA A 187 -11.66 34.05 0.86
CA ALA A 187 -13.09 34.07 1.18
C ALA A 187 -13.79 32.94 0.41
N VAL A 188 -13.86 31.76 1.03
CA VAL A 188 -14.33 30.50 0.42
C VAL A 188 -15.75 30.61 -0.16
N ASP A 189 -16.60 31.46 0.41
CA ASP A 189 -17.96 31.69 -0.08
C ASP A 189 -18.01 32.38 -1.45
N SER A 190 -17.00 33.20 -1.79
CA SER A 190 -16.91 33.86 -3.11
C SER A 190 -16.33 32.92 -4.19
N LEU A 191 -15.55 31.91 -3.79
CA LEU A 191 -14.90 30.96 -4.69
C LEU A 191 -15.88 30.04 -5.44
N PHE A 192 -16.97 29.62 -4.79
CA PHE A 192 -17.92 28.68 -5.40
C PHE A 192 -18.64 29.24 -6.64
N GLY A 193 -18.73 30.56 -6.79
CA GLY A 193 -19.24 31.17 -8.03
C GLY A 193 -18.32 30.96 -9.23
N ALA A 194 -17.00 30.86 -9.01
CA ALA A 194 -16.03 30.52 -10.04
C ALA A 194 -16.03 29.01 -10.30
N LEU A 195 -15.83 28.19 -9.25
CA LEU A 195 -15.78 26.72 -9.37
C LEU A 195 -17.02 26.13 -10.05
N LEU A 196 -18.21 26.69 -9.78
CA LEU A 196 -19.46 26.30 -10.43
C LEU A 196 -19.46 26.49 -11.96
N ARG A 197 -18.76 27.51 -12.46
CA ARG A 197 -18.72 27.84 -13.90
C ARG A 197 -17.61 27.09 -14.64
N GLY A 198 -16.41 27.01 -14.06
CA GLY A 198 -15.25 26.45 -14.75
C GLY A 198 -14.92 24.99 -14.42
N CYS A 199 -15.09 24.59 -13.15
CA CYS A 199 -14.45 23.38 -12.60
C CYS A 199 -15.40 22.19 -12.35
N CYS A 200 -16.72 22.31 -12.60
CA CYS A 200 -17.70 21.28 -12.24
C CYS A 200 -17.53 19.92 -12.94
N ALA A 201 -16.90 19.88 -14.12
CA ALA A 201 -16.82 18.67 -14.93
C ALA A 201 -15.81 17.65 -14.34
N ASP A 202 -14.56 18.07 -14.21
CA ASP A 202 -13.43 17.16 -13.99
C ASP A 202 -12.85 17.20 -12.57
N LEU A 203 -13.20 18.22 -11.78
CA LEU A 203 -12.61 18.41 -10.45
C LEU A 203 -12.96 17.24 -9.51
N SER A 204 -11.93 16.52 -9.09
CA SER A 204 -12.02 15.33 -8.25
C SER A 204 -11.49 15.54 -6.83
N TYR A 205 -10.57 16.49 -6.65
CA TYR A 205 -9.94 16.84 -5.38
C TYR A 205 -10.01 18.34 -5.15
N LEU A 206 -10.53 18.76 -3.99
CA LEU A 206 -10.67 20.16 -3.59
C LEU A 206 -10.27 20.35 -2.12
N ASN A 207 -9.14 21.00 -1.85
CA ASN A 207 -8.74 21.37 -0.49
C ASN A 207 -8.82 22.89 -0.31
N LEU A 208 -9.73 23.34 0.57
CA LEU A 208 -9.92 24.74 0.96
C LEU A 208 -9.64 24.96 2.44
N SER A 209 -8.95 24.03 3.10
CA SER A 209 -8.78 24.08 4.56
C SER A 209 -8.03 25.32 5.05
N ARG A 210 -8.25 25.72 6.31
CA ARG A 210 -7.66 26.89 6.99
C ARG A 210 -7.96 28.24 6.32
N ASN A 211 -9.02 28.33 5.53
CA ASN A 211 -9.53 29.57 4.96
C ASN A 211 -10.77 30.10 5.73
N SER A 212 -11.29 31.25 5.30
CA SER A 212 -12.42 31.92 5.96
C SER A 212 -13.73 31.81 5.16
N PHE A 213 -14.87 31.85 5.86
CA PHE A 213 -16.19 31.96 5.24
C PHE A 213 -16.77 33.33 5.58
N SER A 214 -17.04 34.19 4.58
CA SER A 214 -17.49 35.55 4.83
C SER A 214 -18.94 35.59 5.32
N HIS A 215 -19.14 36.10 6.53
CA HIS A 215 -20.48 36.33 7.07
C HIS A 215 -21.24 37.47 6.36
N LYS A 216 -20.57 38.29 5.53
CA LYS A 216 -21.17 39.49 4.92
C LYS A 216 -22.04 39.21 3.69
N LYS A 217 -21.68 38.21 2.86
CA LYS A 217 -22.37 37.88 1.59
C LYS A 217 -23.21 36.59 1.65
N MET A 218 -23.35 36.01 2.84
CA MET A 218 -23.88 34.66 3.08
C MET A 218 -25.24 34.34 2.42
N ARG A 219 -26.14 35.31 2.20
CA ARG A 219 -27.43 35.06 1.51
C ARG A 219 -27.29 34.88 0.00
N GLU A 220 -26.30 35.49 -0.61
CA GLU A 220 -26.07 35.52 -2.07
C GLU A 220 -25.16 34.38 -2.52
N THR A 221 -24.18 34.00 -1.67
CA THR A 221 -23.20 32.95 -1.98
C THR A 221 -23.69 31.53 -1.69
N MET A 222 -24.69 31.37 -0.81
CA MET A 222 -25.18 30.03 -0.42
C MET A 222 -25.84 29.22 -1.54
N PRO A 223 -26.63 29.81 -2.46
CA PRO A 223 -27.14 29.09 -3.63
C PRO A 223 -25.99 28.52 -4.48
N LEU A 224 -24.92 29.30 -4.70
CA LEU A 224 -23.75 28.89 -5.50
C LEU A 224 -23.01 27.72 -4.84
N PHE A 225 -22.77 27.79 -3.51
CA PHE A 225 -22.22 26.70 -2.71
C PHE A 225 -23.00 25.39 -2.88
N ARG A 226 -24.33 25.46 -2.75
CA ARG A 226 -25.23 24.29 -2.88
C ARG A 226 -25.26 23.74 -4.31
N GLN A 227 -25.29 24.64 -5.29
CA GLN A 227 -25.36 24.28 -6.70
C GLN A 227 -24.06 23.61 -7.16
N PHE A 228 -22.90 24.12 -6.77
CA PHE A 228 -21.61 23.49 -7.03
C PHE A 228 -21.58 22.02 -6.58
N PHE A 229 -21.90 21.73 -5.33
CA PHE A 229 -21.93 20.35 -4.83
C PHE A 229 -23.13 19.50 -5.33
N SER A 230 -24.07 20.11 -6.06
CA SER A 230 -25.12 19.40 -6.78
C SER A 230 -24.75 19.10 -8.25
N SER A 231 -23.74 19.79 -8.79
CA SER A 231 -23.31 19.74 -10.19
C SER A 231 -21.91 19.16 -10.39
N ALA A 232 -21.08 19.10 -9.35
CA ALA A 232 -19.74 18.53 -9.40
C ALA A 232 -19.79 17.00 -9.21
N PHE A 233 -19.88 16.26 -10.32
CA PHE A 233 -20.08 14.80 -10.31
C PHE A 233 -18.81 14.00 -10.04
N SER A 234 -17.63 14.58 -10.32
CA SER A 234 -16.33 13.93 -10.23
C SER A 234 -15.67 14.05 -8.84
N LEU A 235 -16.21 14.88 -7.94
CA LEU A 235 -15.64 15.15 -6.61
C LEU A 235 -15.58 13.89 -5.73
N SER A 236 -14.36 13.44 -5.49
CA SER A 236 -14.02 12.31 -4.63
C SER A 236 -13.48 12.74 -3.25
N HIS A 237 -12.81 13.89 -3.19
CA HIS A 237 -12.19 14.44 -1.99
C HIS A 237 -12.51 15.93 -1.85
N VAL A 238 -13.06 16.32 -0.69
CA VAL A 238 -13.18 17.73 -0.32
C VAL A 238 -12.73 17.96 1.13
N SER A 239 -11.86 18.95 1.33
CA SER A 239 -11.38 19.36 2.66
C SER A 239 -11.80 20.79 2.99
N LEU A 240 -12.64 20.93 4.02
CA LEU A 240 -13.09 22.19 4.61
C LEU A 240 -12.61 22.34 6.08
N ALA A 241 -11.51 21.67 6.46
CA ALA A 241 -10.95 21.75 7.81
C ALA A 241 -10.49 23.18 8.14
N GLY A 242 -10.55 23.62 9.40
CA GLY A 242 -10.20 24.98 9.83
C GLY A 242 -11.23 26.07 9.50
N ILE A 243 -12.27 25.79 8.69
CA ILE A 243 -13.26 26.80 8.26
C ILE A 243 -14.46 26.83 9.22
N LYS A 244 -14.85 28.02 9.70
CA LYS A 244 -16.10 28.21 10.47
C LYS A 244 -17.31 28.27 9.54
N LEU A 245 -17.89 27.12 9.20
CA LEU A 245 -19.10 27.04 8.38
C LEU A 245 -20.35 27.50 9.15
N PRO A 246 -21.21 28.35 8.57
CA PRO A 246 -22.45 28.80 9.20
C PRO A 246 -23.56 27.76 9.08
N ALA A 247 -24.42 27.65 10.10
CA ALA A 247 -25.44 26.60 10.22
C ALA A 247 -26.39 26.46 9.00
N ASP A 248 -26.72 27.57 8.32
CA ASP A 248 -27.62 27.54 7.15
C ASP A 248 -26.94 27.04 5.86
N ALA A 249 -25.61 26.95 5.80
CA ALA A 249 -24.91 26.30 4.69
C ALA A 249 -25.25 24.80 4.60
N LEU A 250 -25.62 24.21 5.74
CA LEU A 250 -25.74 22.77 5.93
C LEU A 250 -27.20 22.27 5.83
N ARG A 251 -28.20 23.16 5.78
CA ARG A 251 -29.62 22.76 5.53
C ARG A 251 -29.77 22.09 4.15
N PRO A 252 -30.68 21.12 3.97
CA PRO A 252 -30.43 19.96 3.11
C PRO A 252 -30.29 20.26 1.61
N ALA A 253 -29.36 19.56 0.96
CA ALA A 253 -29.50 19.07 -0.41
C ALA A 253 -29.07 17.59 -0.41
N PRO A 254 -29.96 16.62 -0.73
CA PRO A 254 -29.80 15.21 -0.39
C PRO A 254 -28.76 14.42 -1.22
N ARG A 255 -27.98 15.09 -2.08
CA ARG A 255 -26.84 14.51 -2.82
C ARG A 255 -25.49 15.03 -2.36
N MET A 256 -25.48 16.06 -1.52
CA MET A 256 -24.28 16.46 -0.82
C MET A 256 -24.00 15.38 0.26
N LEU A 257 -22.86 14.66 0.17
CA LEU A 257 -21.71 14.91 1.06
C LEU A 257 -20.72 13.70 1.22
N SER A 258 -19.72 13.58 0.33
CA SER A 258 -18.40 12.94 0.59
C SER A 258 -17.32 13.97 1.05
N PHE A 259 -17.28 14.35 2.34
CA PHE A 259 -16.54 15.57 2.80
C PHE A 259 -15.84 15.42 4.15
N ASN A 260 -14.70 16.12 4.28
CA ASN A 260 -14.08 16.49 5.55
C ASN A 260 -14.57 17.89 5.96
N PHE A 261 -15.08 18.04 7.17
CA PHE A 261 -15.69 19.29 7.64
C PHE A 261 -15.17 19.73 8.99
N TYR A 262 -14.93 21.03 9.15
CA TYR A 262 -15.09 21.70 10.45
C TYR A 262 -16.57 22.02 10.72
N LEU A 263 -17.15 21.45 11.78
CA LEU A 263 -18.57 21.60 12.11
C LEU A 263 -18.81 22.20 13.50
N SER A 264 -18.86 23.53 13.56
CA SER A 264 -19.44 24.28 14.67
C SER A 264 -20.98 24.25 14.70
N SER A 265 -21.62 23.20 14.15
CA SER A 265 -23.09 23.03 14.11
C SER A 265 -23.47 21.56 13.94
N LEU A 266 -23.37 20.80 15.03
CA LEU A 266 -23.47 19.34 15.08
C LEU A 266 -24.83 18.71 14.79
N PHE A 267 -25.93 19.46 14.90
CA PHE A 267 -27.29 18.92 14.85
C PHE A 267 -27.62 18.18 13.54
N LEU A 268 -26.90 18.51 12.46
CA LEU A 268 -27.24 18.05 11.12
C LEU A 268 -26.43 16.83 10.65
N LEU A 269 -25.18 16.67 11.12
CA LEU A 269 -24.36 15.49 10.84
C LEU A 269 -25.04 14.20 11.37
N LEU A 270 -25.63 14.31 12.56
CA LEU A 270 -26.52 13.32 13.20
C LEU A 270 -27.73 12.92 12.35
N SER A 271 -28.24 13.82 11.51
CA SER A 271 -29.45 13.60 10.70
C SER A 271 -29.17 13.02 9.31
N LEU A 272 -27.92 13.11 8.83
CA LEU A 272 -27.53 12.71 7.47
C LEU A 272 -26.92 11.31 7.39
N PHE A 273 -26.10 10.88 8.36
CA PHE A 273 -25.38 9.59 8.26
C PHE A 273 -26.24 8.35 7.95
N PRO A 274 -27.51 8.21 8.40
CA PRO A 274 -28.34 7.06 8.03
C PRO A 274 -28.78 7.03 6.55
N ARG A 275 -28.45 8.07 5.74
CA ARG A 275 -28.95 8.25 4.37
C ARG A 275 -27.86 8.40 3.32
N VAL A 276 -26.60 8.58 3.71
CA VAL A 276 -25.47 8.71 2.78
C VAL A 276 -24.71 7.38 2.77
N SER A 277 -24.49 6.81 1.58
CA SER A 277 -23.85 5.49 1.41
C SER A 277 -22.49 5.55 0.71
N CYS A 278 -22.00 6.74 0.34
CA CYS A 278 -20.80 6.93 -0.47
C CYS A 278 -19.55 7.43 0.29
N ILE A 279 -19.62 7.70 1.61
CA ILE A 279 -18.50 8.28 2.35
C ILE A 279 -17.48 7.21 2.74
N GLY A 280 -16.39 7.10 1.97
CA GLY A 280 -15.26 6.22 2.29
C GLY A 280 -14.32 6.77 3.36
N THR A 281 -14.12 8.10 3.40
CA THR A 281 -13.22 8.79 4.32
C THR A 281 -13.93 9.97 4.97
N LEU A 282 -13.75 10.14 6.28
CA LEU A 282 -14.23 11.28 7.04
C LEU A 282 -13.13 11.78 7.99
N ASP A 283 -12.68 13.01 7.77
CA ASP A 283 -11.88 13.78 8.71
C ASP A 283 -12.76 14.85 9.38
N ILE A 284 -12.88 14.76 10.70
CA ILE A 284 -13.51 15.73 11.59
C ILE A 284 -12.52 16.21 12.65
N SER A 285 -11.21 16.04 12.43
CA SER A 285 -10.18 16.41 13.39
C SER A 285 -10.07 17.92 13.61
N ASP A 286 -9.71 18.33 14.82
CA ASP A 286 -9.46 19.73 15.23
C ASP A 286 -10.70 20.64 15.24
N ASN A 287 -11.88 20.09 14.93
CA ASN A 287 -13.17 20.78 14.89
C ASN A 287 -13.64 21.44 16.21
N GLY A 288 -13.05 21.09 17.35
CA GLY A 288 -13.52 21.51 18.68
C GLY A 288 -14.89 20.94 19.05
N LEU A 289 -15.23 19.74 18.56
CA LEU A 289 -16.52 19.08 18.86
C LEU A 289 -16.66 18.74 20.34
N ASP A 290 -15.54 18.42 20.99
CA ASP A 290 -15.46 18.18 22.43
C ASP A 290 -16.58 17.26 22.95
N ALA A 291 -17.54 17.78 23.74
CA ALA A 291 -18.59 16.95 24.34
C ALA A 291 -19.58 16.42 23.29
N ASP A 292 -19.75 17.15 22.19
CA ASP A 292 -20.67 16.82 21.11
C ASP A 292 -20.08 15.76 20.14
N LEU A 293 -18.82 15.34 20.33
CA LEU A 293 -18.28 14.17 19.63
C LEU A 293 -19.02 12.87 20.00
N LEU A 294 -19.59 12.77 21.20
CA LEU A 294 -20.32 11.59 21.69
C LEU A 294 -21.49 11.17 20.78
N PRO A 295 -22.45 12.06 20.42
CA PRO A 295 -23.50 11.72 19.47
C PRO A 295 -22.95 11.47 18.05
N VAL A 296 -21.89 12.16 17.61
CA VAL A 296 -21.27 11.91 16.30
C VAL A 296 -20.76 10.48 16.18
N VAL A 297 -19.95 10.01 17.14
CA VAL A 297 -19.46 8.62 17.16
C VAL A 297 -20.62 7.62 17.19
N THR A 298 -21.70 7.95 17.90
CA THR A 298 -22.91 7.12 17.95
C THR A 298 -23.65 7.06 16.60
N ALA A 299 -23.59 8.11 15.78
CA ALA A 299 -24.16 8.11 14.44
C ALA A 299 -23.25 7.37 13.43
N LEU A 300 -21.93 7.50 13.58
CA LEU A 300 -20.93 6.85 12.72
C LEU A 300 -20.96 5.32 12.81
N SER A 301 -21.35 4.74 13.95
CA SER A 301 -21.44 3.27 14.10
C SER A 301 -22.46 2.62 13.16
N ARG A 302 -23.40 3.41 12.61
CA ARG A 302 -24.44 2.93 11.68
C ARG A 302 -24.12 3.19 10.21
N HIS A 303 -22.93 3.68 9.87
CA HIS A 303 -22.60 4.08 8.51
C HIS A 303 -22.03 2.91 7.69
N PRO A 304 -22.67 2.50 6.58
CA PRO A 304 -22.40 1.20 5.93
C PRO A 304 -21.10 1.14 5.11
N SER A 305 -20.45 2.27 4.82
CA SER A 305 -19.32 2.33 3.87
C SER A 305 -18.09 3.10 4.35
N LEU A 306 -18.05 3.49 5.63
CA LEU A 306 -16.93 4.29 6.15
C LEU A 306 -15.70 3.41 6.38
N LYS A 307 -14.62 3.68 5.65
CA LYS A 307 -13.34 2.95 5.73
C LYS A 307 -12.28 3.72 6.50
N HIS A 308 -12.32 5.05 6.51
CA HIS A 308 -11.28 5.87 7.11
C HIS A 308 -11.89 6.99 7.95
N LEU A 309 -11.53 7.06 9.23
CA LEU A 309 -12.07 8.02 10.19
C LEU A 309 -10.93 8.74 10.93
N LEU A 310 -10.92 10.06 10.91
CA LEU A 310 -9.96 10.90 11.62
C LEU A 310 -10.74 11.80 12.58
N VAL A 311 -10.49 11.65 13.89
CA VAL A 311 -11.21 12.36 14.97
C VAL A 311 -10.28 13.16 15.89
N GLY A 312 -8.99 13.26 15.54
CA GLY A 312 -7.94 13.89 16.34
C GLY A 312 -8.31 15.27 16.89
N LYS A 313 -7.70 15.70 18.00
CA LYS A 313 -7.87 17.06 18.59
C LYS A 313 -9.30 17.47 19.03
N ASN A 314 -10.27 16.56 19.11
CA ASN A 314 -11.65 16.84 19.57
C ASN A 314 -11.96 16.40 21.01
N PHE A 315 -10.96 16.36 21.89
CA PHE A 315 -11.06 15.67 23.18
C PHE A 315 -10.79 16.60 24.38
N ASN A 316 -11.00 17.92 24.24
CA ASN A 316 -10.77 18.91 25.29
C ASN A 316 -11.96 18.99 26.29
N VAL A 317 -12.41 17.82 26.76
CA VAL A 317 -13.60 17.67 27.61
C VAL A 317 -13.26 17.29 29.05
N LYS A 318 -14.26 17.43 29.94
CA LYS A 318 -14.21 16.89 31.30
C LYS A 318 -14.09 15.37 31.28
N SER A 319 -13.35 14.83 32.25
CA SER A 319 -13.01 13.40 32.37
C SER A 319 -14.18 12.45 32.06
N ARG A 320 -15.35 12.60 32.70
CA ARG A 320 -16.48 11.65 32.52
C ARG A 320 -16.92 11.51 31.06
N VAL A 321 -17.13 12.63 30.37
CA VAL A 321 -17.55 12.66 28.95
C VAL A 321 -16.50 12.02 28.05
N LEU A 322 -15.21 12.20 28.34
CA LEU A 322 -14.14 11.54 27.60
C LEU A 322 -14.18 9.99 27.75
N ASP A 323 -14.51 9.43 28.92
CA ASP A 323 -14.67 7.96 29.02
C ASP A 323 -15.85 7.48 28.16
N GLU A 324 -16.96 8.20 28.16
CA GLU A 324 -18.15 7.84 27.36
C GLU A 324 -17.84 7.88 25.85
N ILE A 325 -17.11 8.90 25.39
CA ILE A 325 -16.66 9.00 23.98
C ILE A 325 -15.69 7.87 23.64
N LEU A 326 -14.69 7.60 24.48
CA LEU A 326 -13.71 6.53 24.23
C LEU A 326 -14.38 5.15 24.24
N GLN A 327 -15.33 4.91 25.16
CA GLN A 327 -16.11 3.69 25.22
C GLN A 327 -17.00 3.51 23.97
N LYS A 328 -17.57 4.60 23.43
CA LYS A 328 -18.31 4.57 22.16
C LYS A 328 -17.41 4.31 20.96
N LEU A 329 -16.19 4.87 20.93
CA LEU A 329 -15.19 4.54 19.92
C LEU A 329 -14.73 3.08 20.00
N VAL A 330 -14.56 2.52 21.20
CA VAL A 330 -14.28 1.08 21.40
C VAL A 330 -15.42 0.23 20.85
N GLN A 331 -16.68 0.57 21.16
CA GLN A 331 -17.85 -0.14 20.64
C GLN A 331 -17.86 -0.11 19.11
N LEU A 332 -17.65 1.06 18.50
CA LEU A 332 -17.59 1.21 17.04
C LEU A 332 -16.50 0.32 16.39
N ILE A 333 -15.30 0.22 16.98
CA ILE A 333 -14.23 -0.63 16.40
C ILE A 333 -14.35 -2.12 16.76
N GLN A 334 -15.27 -2.51 17.65
CA GLN A 334 -15.50 -3.91 18.01
C GLN A 334 -16.81 -4.49 17.45
N GLU A 335 -17.58 -3.68 16.73
CA GLU A 335 -18.82 -4.07 16.06
C GLU A 335 -18.50 -4.93 14.82
N GLU A 336 -19.19 -6.07 14.65
CA GLU A 336 -18.86 -7.07 13.61
C GLU A 336 -19.05 -6.53 12.18
N GLU A 337 -20.00 -5.62 12.00
CA GLU A 337 -20.29 -4.92 10.73
C GLU A 337 -19.38 -3.69 10.49
N CYS A 338 -18.36 -3.46 11.33
CA CYS A 338 -17.51 -2.29 11.22
C CYS A 338 -16.56 -2.36 10.01
N GLY A 339 -16.93 -1.71 8.90
CA GLY A 339 -16.09 -1.59 7.70
C GLY A 339 -14.83 -0.72 7.85
N LEU A 340 -14.52 -0.23 9.05
CA LEU A 340 -13.44 0.75 9.27
C LEU A 340 -12.05 0.11 9.17
N GLN A 341 -11.25 0.63 8.24
CA GLN A 341 -9.89 0.18 7.93
C GLN A 341 -8.80 1.12 8.46
N SER A 342 -9.11 2.41 8.69
CA SER A 342 -8.19 3.39 9.27
C SER A 342 -8.86 4.24 10.35
N LEU A 343 -8.19 4.41 11.50
CA LEU A 343 -8.60 5.31 12.56
C LEU A 343 -7.44 6.24 12.96
N SER A 344 -7.65 7.55 12.97
CA SER A 344 -6.70 8.52 13.55
C SER A 344 -7.27 9.23 14.78
N LEU A 345 -6.49 9.18 15.85
CA LEU A 345 -6.69 9.86 17.13
C LEU A 345 -5.53 10.84 17.40
N ALA A 346 -4.86 11.31 16.35
CA ALA A 346 -3.67 12.14 16.44
C ALA A 346 -3.88 13.40 17.31
N GLU A 347 -2.87 13.75 18.10
CA GLU A 347 -2.80 14.95 18.95
C GLU A 347 -3.98 15.12 19.93
N SER A 348 -4.66 14.03 20.30
CA SER A 348 -5.87 14.07 21.15
C SER A 348 -5.60 14.14 22.66
N ARG A 349 -4.33 14.10 23.09
CA ARG A 349 -3.91 14.23 24.50
C ARG A 349 -4.64 13.29 25.47
N LEU A 350 -4.99 12.08 25.02
CA LEU A 350 -5.80 11.11 25.77
C LEU A 350 -5.13 10.57 27.04
N ARG A 351 -3.79 10.64 27.12
CA ARG A 351 -2.95 10.13 28.21
C ARG A 351 -3.29 8.67 28.55
N SER A 352 -3.12 8.27 29.81
CA SER A 352 -3.41 6.93 30.33
C SER A 352 -4.82 6.39 30.04
N ARG A 353 -5.78 7.21 29.60
CA ARG A 353 -7.16 6.77 29.27
C ARG A 353 -7.26 6.25 27.84
N GLY A 354 -6.37 6.71 26.95
CA GLY A 354 -6.24 6.18 25.59
C GLY A 354 -5.86 4.70 25.55
N THR A 355 -5.31 4.14 26.64
CA THR A 355 -4.97 2.70 26.71
C THR A 355 -6.18 1.78 26.59
N MET A 356 -7.40 2.28 26.87
CA MET A 356 -8.66 1.56 26.61
C MET A 356 -8.79 1.21 25.12
N LEU A 357 -8.60 2.19 24.24
CA LEU A 357 -8.63 1.99 22.79
C LEU A 357 -7.48 1.09 22.33
N VAL A 358 -6.27 1.32 22.84
CA VAL A 358 -5.10 0.48 22.51
C VAL A 358 -5.34 -0.98 22.87
N ASN A 359 -5.99 -1.26 24.01
CA ASN A 359 -6.37 -2.63 24.38
C ASN A 359 -7.40 -3.24 23.43
N ALA A 360 -8.39 -2.45 22.99
CA ALA A 360 -9.41 -2.88 22.03
C ALA A 360 -8.85 -3.20 20.63
N LEU A 361 -7.73 -2.57 20.23
CA LEU A 361 -7.02 -2.94 18.99
C LEU A 361 -6.54 -4.39 18.99
N GLY A 362 -6.25 -4.98 20.16
CA GLY A 362 -5.78 -6.36 20.28
C GLY A 362 -6.79 -7.39 19.76
N SER A 363 -8.09 -7.12 19.93
CA SER A 363 -9.18 -7.98 19.45
C SER A 363 -9.88 -7.47 18.20
N ASN A 364 -9.45 -6.34 17.64
CA ASN A 364 -10.05 -5.76 16.44
C ASN A 364 -9.62 -6.52 15.17
N THR A 365 -10.58 -6.82 14.30
CA THR A 365 -10.40 -7.59 13.07
C THR A 365 -10.44 -6.73 11.79
N CYS A 366 -10.83 -5.46 11.87
CA CYS A 366 -11.13 -4.64 10.69
C CYS A 366 -10.03 -3.61 10.35
N LEU A 367 -9.39 -3.00 11.35
CA LEU A 367 -8.42 -1.93 11.15
C LEU A 367 -7.12 -2.46 10.56
N ARG A 368 -6.67 -1.79 9.50
CA ARG A 368 -5.36 -1.99 8.87
C ARG A 368 -4.39 -0.87 9.22
N LYS A 369 -4.89 0.32 9.51
CA LYS A 369 -4.11 1.51 9.87
C LYS A 369 -4.63 2.15 11.15
N VAL A 370 -3.74 2.52 12.06
CA VAL A 370 -4.10 3.33 13.23
C VAL A 370 -3.04 4.40 13.48
N ASP A 371 -3.49 5.60 13.83
CA ASP A 371 -2.63 6.69 14.25
C ASP A 371 -2.98 7.09 15.70
N LEU A 372 -2.02 6.87 16.58
CA LEU A 372 -2.09 7.13 18.02
C LEU A 372 -1.14 8.26 18.43
N SER A 373 -0.58 9.01 17.47
CA SER A 373 0.44 10.03 17.75
C SER A 373 -0.09 11.18 18.63
N GLY A 374 0.79 11.84 19.39
CA GLY A 374 0.45 13.04 20.15
C GLY A 374 -0.53 12.83 21.32
N ASN A 375 -0.62 11.60 21.85
CA ASN A 375 -1.57 11.26 22.92
C ASN A 375 -0.95 11.24 24.32
N GLY A 376 0.38 11.20 24.44
CA GLY A 376 1.07 11.13 25.73
C GLY A 376 0.72 9.87 26.52
N LEU A 377 0.66 8.71 25.85
CA LEU A 377 0.24 7.44 26.47
C LEU A 377 1.31 6.85 27.44
N GLU A 378 2.54 7.35 27.39
CA GLU A 378 3.70 6.93 28.19
C GLU A 378 4.06 5.43 28.01
N ASP A 379 5.00 4.92 28.80
CA ASP A 379 5.44 3.51 28.75
C ASP A 379 4.30 2.51 29.01
N ILE A 380 3.26 2.92 29.76
CA ILE A 380 2.04 2.11 29.97
C ILE A 380 1.31 1.93 28.64
N GLY A 381 1.20 3.00 27.84
CA GLY A 381 0.68 2.95 26.47
C GLY A 381 1.46 2.01 25.57
N ALA A 382 2.79 2.16 25.54
CA ALA A 382 3.66 1.30 24.74
C ALA A 382 3.55 -0.18 25.14
N LYS A 383 3.44 -0.48 26.43
CA LYS A 383 3.23 -1.84 26.97
C LYS A 383 1.84 -2.41 26.64
N MET A 384 0.80 -1.58 26.57
CA MET A 384 -0.52 -2.02 26.12
C MET A 384 -0.54 -2.23 24.60
N LEU A 385 0.15 -1.38 23.83
CA LEU A 385 0.32 -1.54 22.39
C LEU A 385 1.11 -2.82 22.07
N SER A 386 2.14 -3.14 22.86
CA SER A 386 2.92 -4.37 22.69
C SER A 386 2.06 -5.62 22.89
N LYS A 387 1.15 -5.62 23.87
CA LYS A 387 0.18 -6.72 24.06
C LYS A 387 -0.84 -6.79 22.91
N ALA A 388 -1.37 -5.64 22.47
CA ALA A 388 -2.30 -5.58 21.36
C ALA A 388 -1.68 -6.14 20.07
N LEU A 389 -0.44 -5.76 19.76
CA LEU A 389 0.30 -6.25 18.59
C LEU A 389 0.65 -7.74 18.64
N GLN A 390 0.77 -8.36 19.83
CA GLN A 390 0.97 -9.82 19.94
C GLN A 390 -0.28 -10.62 19.56
N ILE A 391 -1.48 -10.03 19.68
CA ILE A 391 -2.77 -10.70 19.45
C ILE A 391 -3.34 -10.30 18.08
N ASN A 392 -3.20 -9.03 17.71
CA ASN A 392 -3.75 -8.48 16.47
C ASN A 392 -3.02 -9.02 15.23
N THR A 393 -3.78 -9.55 14.27
CA THR A 393 -3.29 -10.14 13.02
C THR A 393 -3.65 -9.32 11.76
N THR A 394 -4.24 -8.13 11.93
CA THR A 394 -4.93 -7.39 10.87
C THR A 394 -4.30 -6.03 10.57
N LEU A 395 -3.73 -5.38 11.59
CA LEU A 395 -2.98 -4.13 11.48
C LEU A 395 -1.75 -4.30 10.59
N ARG A 396 -1.61 -3.37 9.64
CA ARG A 396 -0.50 -3.24 8.70
C ARG A 396 0.32 -1.98 8.95
N SER A 397 -0.31 -0.92 9.47
CA SER A 397 0.28 0.40 9.68
C SER A 397 -0.05 0.95 11.07
N VAL A 398 0.96 1.36 11.84
CA VAL A 398 0.80 2.01 13.16
C VAL A 398 1.67 3.27 13.23
N THR A 399 1.07 4.43 13.46
CA THR A 399 1.80 5.68 13.76
C THR A 399 1.69 5.98 15.26
N TRP A 400 2.82 6.30 15.91
CA TRP A 400 2.90 6.32 17.39
C TRP A 400 3.84 7.38 18.01
N ASP A 401 4.27 8.39 17.25
CA ASP A 401 5.18 9.45 17.78
C ASP A 401 4.50 10.40 18.78
N ARG A 402 5.29 11.15 19.55
CA ARG A 402 4.83 12.13 20.57
C ARG A 402 3.93 11.48 21.63
N ASN A 403 4.34 10.33 22.15
CA ASN A 403 3.66 9.63 23.23
C ASN A 403 4.44 9.61 24.54
N ASN A 404 5.61 10.27 24.60
CA ASN A 404 6.53 10.28 25.73
C ASN A 404 7.03 8.85 26.07
N THR A 405 7.23 8.03 25.04
CA THR A 405 7.72 6.66 25.15
C THR A 405 9.20 6.65 25.54
N SER A 406 9.56 5.90 26.58
CA SER A 406 10.96 5.74 26.99
C SER A 406 11.62 4.53 26.30
N ALA A 407 12.92 4.36 26.53
CA ALA A 407 13.64 3.15 26.10
C ALA A 407 12.99 1.84 26.59
N LEU A 408 12.27 1.85 27.73
CA LEU A 408 11.55 0.67 28.23
C LEU A 408 10.30 0.38 27.38
N GLY A 409 9.49 1.39 27.05
CA GLY A 409 8.35 1.25 26.14
C GLY A 409 8.76 0.74 24.75
N PHE A 410 9.88 1.25 24.21
CA PHE A 410 10.46 0.75 22.97
C PHE A 410 10.88 -0.72 23.06
N GLN A 411 11.47 -1.15 24.17
CA GLN A 411 11.85 -2.56 24.38
C GLN A 411 10.64 -3.50 24.47
N ASP A 412 9.54 -3.07 25.10
CA ASP A 412 8.31 -3.87 25.17
C ASP A 412 7.68 -4.05 23.79
N VAL A 413 7.60 -3.00 22.96
CA VAL A 413 7.13 -3.09 21.56
C VAL A 413 8.07 -3.90 20.68
N ALA A 414 9.39 -3.76 20.83
CA ALA A 414 10.37 -4.59 20.12
C ALA A 414 10.15 -6.09 20.38
N ARG A 415 9.93 -6.48 21.64
CA ARG A 415 9.64 -7.88 22.04
C ARG A 415 8.31 -8.39 21.48
N ALA A 416 7.32 -7.52 21.33
CA ALA A 416 6.06 -7.86 20.66
C ALA A 416 6.23 -8.09 19.16
N LEU A 417 6.97 -7.23 18.46
CA LEU A 417 7.18 -7.36 17.02
C LEU A 417 8.07 -8.55 16.63
N GLU A 418 8.89 -9.08 17.54
CA GLU A 418 9.53 -10.40 17.35
C GLU A 418 8.50 -11.50 17.04
N HIS A 419 7.28 -11.40 17.59
CA HIS A 419 6.19 -12.37 17.44
C HIS A 419 5.03 -11.91 16.54
N ASN A 420 4.94 -10.62 16.19
CA ASN A 420 3.95 -10.12 15.23
C ASN A 420 4.50 -10.18 13.79
N PHE A 421 3.81 -10.90 12.90
CA PHE A 421 4.19 -11.09 11.50
C PHE A 421 3.34 -10.28 10.51
N THR A 422 2.46 -9.40 11.00
CA THR A 422 1.41 -8.76 10.17
C THR A 422 1.63 -7.27 9.96
N LEU A 423 2.22 -6.57 10.94
CA LEU A 423 2.57 -5.16 10.85
C LEU A 423 3.72 -4.95 9.85
N GLN A 424 3.50 -4.12 8.85
CA GLN A 424 4.44 -3.87 7.74
C GLN A 424 5.07 -2.47 7.84
N TYR A 425 4.31 -1.49 8.32
CA TYR A 425 4.73 -0.10 8.36
C TYR A 425 4.57 0.48 9.77
N MET A 426 5.64 1.06 10.29
CA MET A 426 5.65 1.81 11.54
C MET A 426 6.68 2.94 11.39
N PRO A 427 6.24 4.21 11.25
CA PRO A 427 7.16 5.34 11.22
C PRO A 427 8.03 5.36 12.48
N LEU A 428 9.30 5.74 12.33
CA LEU A 428 10.16 5.99 13.47
C LEU A 428 9.61 7.19 14.26
N PRO A 429 9.31 7.04 15.57
CA PRO A 429 8.80 8.14 16.37
C PRO A 429 9.94 9.08 16.78
N VAL A 430 10.35 9.96 15.86
CA VAL A 430 11.55 10.81 16.01
C VAL A 430 11.50 11.67 17.27
N SER A 431 10.32 12.17 17.66
CA SER A 431 10.16 12.99 18.87
C SER A 431 10.47 12.18 20.13
N ASP A 432 9.83 11.01 20.29
CA ASP A 432 10.03 10.13 21.45
C ASP A 432 11.45 9.51 21.45
N ILE A 433 11.97 9.11 20.28
CA ILE A 433 13.34 8.60 20.13
C ILE A 433 14.36 9.65 20.61
N THR A 434 14.23 10.91 20.19
CA THR A 434 15.17 11.97 20.59
C THR A 434 15.19 12.16 22.10
N GLN A 435 14.04 12.01 22.78
CA GLN A 435 13.96 12.06 24.23
C GLN A 435 14.55 10.80 24.90
N ALA A 436 14.19 9.61 24.43
CA ALA A 436 14.68 8.33 24.97
C ALA A 436 16.19 8.16 24.78
N TYR A 437 16.74 8.57 23.64
CA TYR A 437 18.17 8.47 23.31
C TYR A 437 19.04 9.34 24.21
N ARG A 438 18.55 10.51 24.64
CA ARG A 438 19.24 11.36 25.65
C ARG A 438 19.35 10.68 27.01
N CYS A 439 18.40 9.82 27.39
CA CYS A 439 18.36 9.15 28.68
C CYS A 439 19.06 7.79 28.67
N ALA A 440 18.94 7.02 27.58
CA ALA A 440 19.49 5.67 27.44
C ALA A 440 19.72 5.32 25.96
N PRO A 441 20.84 5.78 25.35
CA PRO A 441 21.07 5.65 23.91
C PRO A 441 21.15 4.19 23.46
N GLU A 442 22.02 3.38 24.09
CA GLU A 442 22.21 1.96 23.75
C GLU A 442 20.92 1.14 23.79
N LYS A 443 20.09 1.34 24.83
CA LYS A 443 18.82 0.62 25.01
C LYS A 443 17.78 1.02 23.98
N THR A 444 17.77 2.30 23.60
CA THR A 444 16.87 2.84 22.58
C THR A 444 17.27 2.31 21.21
N GLU A 445 18.55 2.38 20.85
CA GLU A 445 19.09 1.89 19.58
C GLU A 445 18.81 0.39 19.40
N GLN A 446 19.15 -0.45 20.40
CA GLN A 446 18.88 -1.89 20.36
C GLN A 446 17.39 -2.22 20.13
N ALA A 447 16.47 -1.44 20.74
CA ALA A 447 15.04 -1.62 20.55
C ALA A 447 14.60 -1.20 19.14
N LEU A 448 15.09 -0.07 18.63
CA LEU A 448 14.79 0.40 17.28
C LEU A 448 15.31 -0.55 16.19
N THR A 449 16.54 -1.04 16.30
CA THR A 449 17.09 -2.03 15.36
C THR A 449 16.26 -3.32 15.35
N LYS A 450 15.75 -3.76 16.51
CA LYS A 450 14.82 -4.90 16.60
C LYS A 450 13.49 -4.62 15.90
N ILE A 451 12.88 -3.46 16.16
CA ILE A 451 11.63 -3.01 15.52
C ILE A 451 11.79 -2.97 13.99
N GLN A 452 12.84 -2.28 13.50
CA GLN A 452 13.14 -2.19 12.06
C GLN A 452 13.39 -3.56 11.42
N ARG A 453 14.16 -4.45 12.09
CA ARG A 453 14.41 -5.81 11.59
C ARG A 453 13.12 -6.64 11.52
N ALA A 454 12.23 -6.52 12.50
CA ALA A 454 10.94 -7.19 12.49
C ALA A 454 10.01 -6.68 11.38
N LEU A 455 9.96 -5.37 11.15
CA LEU A 455 9.19 -4.77 10.05
C LEU A 455 9.76 -5.15 8.69
N LEU A 456 11.09 -5.13 8.52
CA LEU A 456 11.75 -5.55 7.29
C LEU A 456 11.47 -7.03 6.99
N ARG A 457 11.57 -7.91 8.00
CA ARG A 457 11.12 -9.30 7.92
C ARG A 457 9.66 -9.36 7.44
N ASN A 458 8.75 -8.62 8.06
CA ASN A 458 7.32 -8.69 7.76
C ASN A 458 6.98 -8.24 6.32
N ASN A 459 7.76 -7.31 5.75
CA ASN A 459 7.67 -6.94 4.33
C ASN A 459 8.26 -8.03 3.41
N GLN A 460 9.37 -8.65 3.80
CA GLN A 460 9.99 -9.77 3.06
C GLN A 460 9.16 -11.07 3.13
N THR A 461 8.34 -11.27 4.17
CA THR A 461 7.60 -12.52 4.40
C THR A 461 6.38 -12.74 3.50
N GLN A 462 6.02 -11.81 2.60
CA GLN A 462 5.05 -12.14 1.54
C GLN A 462 5.53 -13.29 0.62
N ARG A 463 6.80 -13.68 0.68
CA ARG A 463 7.36 -14.87 0.00
C ARG A 463 7.70 -16.05 0.93
N PHE A 464 7.12 -16.13 2.13
CA PHE A 464 7.61 -17.07 3.17
C PHE A 464 6.56 -17.86 3.98
N SER A 465 5.27 -17.79 3.64
CA SER A 465 4.19 -18.39 4.46
C SER A 465 3.37 -19.53 3.83
N GLN A 466 3.74 -20.09 2.67
CA GLN A 466 3.14 -21.34 2.20
C GLN A 466 3.89 -22.57 2.76
N ARG A 467 5.22 -22.59 2.64
CA ARG A 467 6.08 -23.76 2.96
C ARG A 467 6.08 -24.18 4.45
N GLN A 468 5.98 -23.23 5.38
CA GLN A 468 5.85 -23.53 6.82
C GLN A 468 4.40 -23.83 7.23
N ALA A 469 3.41 -23.17 6.62
CA ALA A 469 2.01 -23.48 6.84
C ALA A 469 1.68 -24.91 6.41
N LEU A 470 2.14 -25.35 5.23
CA LEU A 470 2.00 -26.74 4.77
C LEU A 470 2.61 -27.75 5.76
N ARG A 471 3.82 -27.49 6.25
CA ARG A 471 4.51 -28.39 7.20
C ARG A 471 3.83 -28.47 8.57
N LEU A 472 3.29 -27.35 9.08
CA LEU A 472 2.53 -27.33 10.33
C LEU A 472 1.15 -27.99 10.18
N HIS A 473 0.43 -27.74 9.08
CA HIS A 473 -0.82 -28.44 8.76
C HIS A 473 -0.60 -29.93 8.58
N GLN A 474 0.43 -30.34 7.84
CA GLN A 474 0.81 -31.75 7.68
C GLN A 474 1.16 -32.37 9.02
N GLY A 475 1.98 -31.72 9.86
CA GLY A 475 2.32 -32.23 11.19
C GLY A 475 1.09 -32.49 12.08
N LEU A 476 0.05 -31.65 11.98
CA LEU A 476 -1.23 -31.89 12.65
C LEU A 476 -2.00 -33.07 12.00
N VAL A 477 -2.27 -32.99 10.69
CA VAL A 477 -3.16 -33.93 9.98
C VAL A 477 -2.56 -35.34 9.87
N THR A 478 -1.25 -35.45 9.65
CA THR A 478 -0.56 -36.75 9.67
C THR A 478 -0.58 -37.35 11.07
N SER A 479 -0.34 -36.57 12.14
CA SER A 479 -0.37 -37.11 13.50
C SER A 479 -1.75 -37.65 13.92
N THR A 480 -2.85 -37.02 13.47
CA THR A 480 -4.20 -37.52 13.75
C THR A 480 -4.53 -38.76 12.91
N ALA A 481 -4.19 -38.77 11.62
CA ALA A 481 -4.34 -39.94 10.76
C ALA A 481 -3.51 -41.13 11.23
N GLU A 482 -2.25 -40.91 11.66
CA GLU A 482 -1.36 -41.91 12.22
C GLU A 482 -1.90 -42.51 13.52
N GLN A 483 -2.45 -41.70 14.43
CA GLN A 483 -3.07 -42.19 15.67
C GLN A 483 -4.31 -43.05 15.39
N VAL A 484 -5.15 -42.67 14.44
CA VAL A 484 -6.32 -43.48 14.03
C VAL A 484 -5.88 -44.77 13.34
N MET A 485 -4.92 -44.68 12.42
CA MET A 485 -4.33 -45.81 11.70
C MET A 485 -3.68 -46.82 12.66
N GLU A 486 -2.94 -46.36 13.67
CA GLU A 486 -2.32 -47.23 14.68
C GLU A 486 -3.37 -47.96 15.54
N ARG A 487 -4.43 -47.26 15.98
CA ARG A 487 -5.56 -47.88 16.71
C ARG A 487 -6.27 -48.95 15.86
N LEU A 488 -6.54 -48.66 14.58
CA LEU A 488 -7.15 -49.62 13.66
C LEU A 488 -6.23 -50.81 13.38
N CYS A 489 -4.93 -50.57 13.19
CA CYS A 489 -3.93 -51.64 13.02
C CYS A 489 -3.91 -52.60 14.21
N VAL A 490 -3.96 -52.09 15.45
CA VAL A 490 -4.03 -52.93 16.65
C VAL A 490 -5.30 -53.79 16.68
N ARG A 491 -6.48 -53.21 16.38
CA ARG A 491 -7.76 -53.93 16.34
C ARG A 491 -7.77 -55.04 15.27
N VAL A 492 -7.34 -54.74 14.05
CA VAL A 492 -7.24 -55.71 12.94
C VAL A 492 -6.23 -56.81 13.28
N GLN A 493 -5.07 -56.45 13.83
CA GLN A 493 -4.03 -57.42 14.20
C GLN A 493 -4.45 -58.34 15.35
N GLN A 494 -5.27 -57.87 16.30
CA GLN A 494 -5.90 -58.72 17.32
C GLN A 494 -6.86 -59.75 16.68
N GLN A 495 -7.72 -59.33 15.76
CA GLN A 495 -8.68 -60.21 15.07
C GLN A 495 -7.98 -61.27 14.21
N VAL A 496 -6.95 -60.88 13.45
CA VAL A 496 -6.11 -61.80 12.67
C VAL A 496 -5.39 -62.83 13.56
N CYS A 497 -5.10 -62.50 14.83
CA CYS A 497 -4.54 -63.48 15.77
C CYS A 497 -5.58 -64.48 16.29
N VAL A 498 -6.82 -64.06 16.52
CA VAL A 498 -7.93 -64.94 16.94
C VAL A 498 -8.31 -65.91 15.81
N LEU A 499 -8.36 -65.43 14.57
CA LEU A 499 -8.78 -66.22 13.40
C LEU A 499 -7.69 -67.16 12.84
N ARG A 500 -6.46 -67.12 13.40
CA ARG A 500 -5.30 -67.90 12.92
C ARG A 500 -5.48 -69.43 12.99
N GLY A 501 -6.53 -69.94 13.64
CA GLY A 501 -6.84 -71.37 13.75
C GLY A 501 -7.81 -71.94 12.71
N VAL A 502 -8.43 -71.10 11.85
CA VAL A 502 -9.57 -71.50 11.01
C VAL A 502 -9.33 -71.17 9.53
N SER A 503 -8.31 -71.81 8.95
CA SER A 503 -7.86 -71.67 7.54
C SER A 503 -7.32 -70.29 7.13
N ASP A 504 -6.20 -70.26 6.39
CA ASP A 504 -5.75 -69.03 5.71
C ASP A 504 -6.66 -68.77 4.49
N GLY A 505 -7.75 -68.03 4.71
CA GLY A 505 -8.60 -67.50 3.64
C GLY A 505 -8.01 -66.21 3.03
N GLU A 506 -8.47 -65.86 1.82
CA GLU A 506 -8.04 -64.65 1.10
C GLU A 506 -8.21 -63.37 1.94
N GLU A 507 -9.27 -63.30 2.76
CA GLU A 507 -9.53 -62.20 3.70
C GLU A 507 -8.41 -62.02 4.75
N LEU A 508 -7.82 -63.13 5.24
CA LEU A 508 -6.75 -63.09 6.22
C LEU A 508 -5.43 -62.63 5.58
N GLN A 509 -5.21 -62.98 4.30
CA GLN A 509 -4.07 -62.51 3.52
C GLN A 509 -4.21 -61.02 3.18
N ALA A 510 -5.39 -60.56 2.77
CA ALA A 510 -5.70 -59.15 2.54
C ALA A 510 -5.47 -58.31 3.81
N ALA A 511 -5.96 -58.76 4.97
CA ALA A 511 -5.74 -58.06 6.25
C ALA A 511 -4.25 -57.94 6.62
N ARG A 512 -3.43 -58.97 6.34
CA ARG A 512 -1.96 -58.90 6.54
C ARG A 512 -1.28 -57.93 5.59
N GLN A 513 -1.77 -57.81 4.35
CA GLN A 513 -1.23 -56.88 3.35
C GLN A 513 -1.54 -55.41 3.72
N VAL A 514 -2.79 -55.10 4.06
CA VAL A 514 -3.18 -53.75 4.50
C VAL A 514 -2.42 -53.32 5.77
N LEU A 515 -2.22 -54.24 6.73
CA LEU A 515 -1.38 -54.00 7.92
C LEU A 515 0.10 -53.74 7.59
N LYS A 516 0.62 -54.24 6.47
CA LYS A 516 1.98 -54.00 6.00
C LYS A 516 2.09 -52.62 5.34
N GLU A 517 1.10 -52.25 4.54
CA GLU A 517 1.02 -50.94 3.88
C GLU A 517 0.84 -49.80 4.89
N ALA A 518 0.01 -50.00 5.91
CA ALA A 518 -0.16 -49.07 7.04
C ALA A 518 1.10 -48.87 7.91
N ARG A 519 2.08 -49.78 7.84
CA ARG A 519 3.41 -49.59 8.46
C ARG A 519 4.36 -48.86 7.52
N ASN A 520 4.30 -49.15 6.23
CA ASN A 520 5.14 -48.53 5.20
C ASN A 520 4.77 -47.05 4.95
N SER A 521 3.51 -46.66 5.14
CA SER A 521 3.03 -45.28 4.97
C SER A 521 3.82 -44.25 5.80
N ARG A 522 4.32 -44.63 6.98
CA ARG A 522 5.19 -43.79 7.84
C ARG A 522 6.49 -43.36 7.15
N ALA A 523 7.00 -44.14 6.20
CA ALA A 523 8.20 -43.81 5.42
C ALA A 523 7.90 -43.11 4.09
N LEU A 524 6.62 -43.01 3.68
CA LEU A 524 6.21 -42.53 2.37
C LEU A 524 6.56 -41.05 2.14
N TYR A 525 6.15 -40.19 3.07
CA TYR A 525 6.42 -38.75 3.00
C TYR A 525 7.92 -38.39 2.94
N PRO A 526 8.79 -38.88 3.87
CA PRO A 526 10.22 -38.56 3.81
C PRO A 526 10.89 -39.11 2.53
N SER A 527 10.52 -40.32 2.09
CA SER A 527 11.06 -40.92 0.85
C SER A 527 10.69 -40.10 -0.40
N LEU A 528 9.45 -39.61 -0.48
CA LEU A 528 9.00 -38.75 -1.58
C LEU A 528 9.64 -37.35 -1.54
N CYS A 529 9.89 -36.80 -0.35
CA CYS A 529 10.65 -35.55 -0.19
C CYS A 529 12.11 -35.71 -0.66
N GLU A 530 12.77 -36.81 -0.29
CA GLU A 530 14.14 -37.11 -0.71
C GLU A 530 14.22 -37.28 -2.24
N LEU A 531 13.31 -38.07 -2.83
CA LEU A 531 13.21 -38.24 -4.28
C LEU A 531 13.02 -36.90 -5.02
N ALA A 532 12.11 -36.05 -4.53
CA ALA A 532 11.84 -34.72 -5.11
C ALA A 532 13.01 -33.74 -4.98
N HIS A 533 13.91 -33.95 -4.01
CA HIS A 533 15.13 -33.19 -3.81
C HIS A 533 16.26 -33.68 -4.73
N VAL A 534 16.50 -35.00 -4.79
CA VAL A 534 17.52 -35.62 -5.66
C VAL A 534 17.30 -35.27 -7.14
N LEU A 535 16.05 -35.29 -7.60
CA LEU A 535 15.67 -34.91 -8.97
C LEU A 535 15.77 -33.39 -9.25
N SER A 536 16.19 -32.57 -8.27
CA SER A 536 16.18 -31.11 -8.39
C SER A 536 17.53 -30.47 -8.73
N VAL A 537 18.64 -31.14 -8.43
CA VAL A 537 19.93 -30.47 -8.19
C VAL A 537 20.46 -29.74 -9.44
N ASP A 538 20.24 -30.32 -10.62
CA ASP A 538 20.54 -29.72 -11.93
C ASP A 538 19.34 -29.79 -12.90
N GLY A 539 18.18 -29.29 -12.44
CA GLY A 539 16.96 -29.26 -13.25
C GLY A 539 17.05 -28.39 -14.52
N PRO A 540 16.21 -28.66 -15.55
CA PRO A 540 16.27 -28.01 -16.87
C PRO A 540 16.07 -26.48 -16.81
N VAL A 541 15.39 -25.97 -15.78
CA VAL A 541 15.25 -24.54 -15.52
C VAL A 541 16.61 -23.86 -15.30
N ARG A 542 17.53 -24.50 -14.56
CA ARG A 542 18.86 -23.94 -14.31
C ARG A 542 19.68 -23.86 -15.60
N GLN A 543 19.59 -24.90 -16.43
CA GLN A 543 20.23 -24.94 -17.75
C GLN A 543 19.68 -23.85 -18.68
N LYS A 544 18.36 -23.62 -18.71
CA LYS A 544 17.77 -22.58 -19.56
C LYS A 544 18.07 -21.16 -19.07
N LEU A 545 18.13 -20.93 -17.76
CA LEU A 545 18.58 -19.66 -17.19
C LEU A 545 20.06 -19.36 -17.50
N ASP A 546 20.91 -20.38 -17.59
CA ASP A 546 22.32 -20.21 -17.98
C ASP A 546 22.46 -19.87 -19.48
N SER A 547 21.66 -20.51 -20.36
CA SER A 547 21.52 -20.12 -21.78
C SER A 547 21.09 -18.65 -21.91
N LEU A 548 20.06 -18.24 -21.16
CA LEU A 548 19.56 -16.87 -21.15
C LEU A 548 20.62 -15.88 -20.66
N SER A 549 21.44 -16.24 -19.65
CA SER A 549 22.55 -15.40 -19.21
C SER A 549 23.59 -15.18 -20.32
N GLY A 550 23.82 -16.16 -21.19
CA GLY A 550 24.70 -16.02 -22.35
C GLY A 550 24.10 -15.18 -23.48
N GLU A 551 22.77 -15.24 -23.65
CA GLU A 551 22.02 -14.42 -24.61
C GLU A 551 21.98 -12.95 -24.16
N LEU A 552 21.63 -12.67 -22.89
CA LEU A 552 21.63 -11.31 -22.32
C LEU A 552 23.02 -10.68 -22.33
N ALA A 553 24.09 -11.42 -22.04
CA ALA A 553 25.44 -10.87 -22.12
C ALA A 553 25.78 -10.39 -23.54
N LYS A 554 25.40 -11.14 -24.57
CA LYS A 554 25.60 -10.73 -25.98
C LYS A 554 24.73 -9.54 -26.39
N ALA A 555 23.56 -9.38 -25.80
CA ALA A 555 22.72 -8.20 -26.01
C ALA A 555 23.35 -6.95 -25.37
N ALA A 556 23.74 -7.05 -24.10
CA ALA A 556 24.39 -5.96 -23.38
C ALA A 556 25.76 -5.56 -24.00
N ASP A 557 26.55 -6.53 -24.46
CA ASP A 557 27.80 -6.27 -25.19
C ASP A 557 27.53 -5.47 -26.49
N LYS A 558 26.42 -5.74 -27.20
CA LYS A 558 26.01 -4.98 -28.40
C LYS A 558 25.46 -3.59 -28.10
N GLU A 559 24.65 -3.45 -27.06
CA GLU A 559 24.13 -2.14 -26.62
C GLU A 559 25.29 -1.22 -26.21
N LEU A 560 26.25 -1.74 -25.44
CA LEU A 560 27.46 -1.01 -25.11
C LEU A 560 28.30 -0.66 -26.34
N GLN A 561 28.42 -1.55 -27.32
CA GLN A 561 29.14 -1.25 -28.56
C GLN A 561 28.51 -0.06 -29.30
N VAL A 562 27.18 -0.03 -29.47
CA VAL A 562 26.46 1.09 -30.10
C VAL A 562 26.63 2.40 -29.30
N ILE A 563 26.57 2.34 -27.97
CA ILE A 563 26.78 3.51 -27.10
C ILE A 563 28.21 4.03 -27.24
N VAL A 564 29.23 3.17 -27.13
CA VAL A 564 30.64 3.58 -27.21
C VAL A 564 30.98 4.09 -28.62
N ASP A 565 30.48 3.47 -29.68
CA ASP A 565 30.68 3.96 -31.06
C ASP A 565 30.05 5.34 -31.25
N SER A 566 28.88 5.59 -30.65
CA SER A 566 28.22 6.91 -30.65
C SER A 566 29.01 7.95 -29.85
N MET A 567 29.52 7.59 -28.67
CA MET A 567 30.38 8.46 -27.85
C MET A 567 31.70 8.78 -28.56
N VAL A 568 32.30 7.82 -29.27
CA VAL A 568 33.50 8.02 -30.08
C VAL A 568 33.19 8.91 -31.31
N SER A 569 32.02 8.78 -31.93
CA SER A 569 31.58 9.71 -32.99
C SER A 569 31.46 11.14 -32.46
N LEU A 570 30.79 11.33 -31.32
CA LEU A 570 30.66 12.64 -30.67
C LEU A 570 32.02 13.23 -30.29
N CYS A 571 32.98 12.42 -29.84
CA CYS A 571 34.37 12.87 -29.60
C CYS A 571 35.09 13.31 -30.89
N ARG A 572 34.79 12.71 -32.04
CA ARG A 572 35.33 13.15 -33.35
C ARG A 572 34.71 14.47 -33.80
N GLU A 573 33.42 14.68 -33.55
CA GLU A 573 32.70 15.91 -33.88
C GLU A 573 33.12 17.09 -33.00
N LEU A 574 33.17 16.90 -31.68
CA LEU A 574 33.51 17.96 -30.72
C LEU A 574 35.02 18.30 -30.68
N CYS A 575 35.90 17.33 -31.01
CA CYS A 575 37.36 17.47 -30.83
C CYS A 575 38.16 16.83 -31.99
N PRO A 576 38.01 17.29 -33.25
CA PRO A 576 38.54 16.60 -34.43
C PRO A 576 40.07 16.46 -34.45
N LEU A 577 40.82 17.47 -34.01
CA LEU A 577 42.30 17.44 -33.99
C LEU A 577 42.85 16.44 -32.95
N SER A 578 42.25 16.43 -31.75
CA SER A 578 42.62 15.51 -30.68
C SER A 578 42.23 14.07 -31.02
N SER A 579 41.04 13.87 -31.59
CA SER A 579 40.54 12.56 -31.99
C SER A 579 41.33 11.97 -33.16
N ALA A 580 41.76 12.77 -34.14
CA ALA A 580 42.68 12.32 -35.19
C ALA A 580 44.04 11.89 -34.61
N THR A 581 44.54 12.58 -33.59
CA THR A 581 45.77 12.19 -32.87
C THR A 581 45.55 10.91 -32.05
N ALA A 582 44.36 10.71 -31.49
CA ALA A 582 44.00 9.54 -30.69
C ALA A 582 43.83 8.24 -31.51
N GLU A 583 43.50 8.31 -32.80
CA GLU A 583 43.51 7.14 -33.69
C GLU A 583 44.94 6.63 -34.00
N HIS A 584 45.98 7.42 -33.71
CA HIS A 584 47.39 6.99 -33.79
C HIS A 584 47.93 6.40 -32.47
N LEU A 585 47.13 6.36 -31.40
CA LEU A 585 47.48 5.66 -30.16
C LEU A 585 47.35 4.14 -30.33
N THR A 586 47.94 3.39 -29.40
CA THR A 586 47.81 1.93 -29.33
C THR A 586 47.30 1.52 -27.94
N PRO A 587 46.04 1.06 -27.80
CA PRO A 587 45.01 0.91 -28.83
C PRO A 587 44.54 2.23 -29.48
N PRO A 588 44.09 2.20 -30.75
CA PRO A 588 43.42 3.34 -31.38
C PRO A 588 42.03 3.54 -30.77
N LEU A 589 41.55 4.79 -30.77
CA LEU A 589 40.26 5.18 -30.18
C LEU A 589 39.08 4.37 -30.76
N SER A 590 39.12 4.06 -32.05
CA SER A 590 38.18 3.18 -32.75
C SER A 590 38.06 1.75 -32.18
N SER A 591 39.06 1.25 -31.44
CA SER A 591 39.05 -0.11 -30.87
C SER A 591 38.61 -0.16 -29.39
N VAL A 592 38.13 0.96 -28.83
CA VAL A 592 37.61 1.00 -27.45
C VAL A 592 36.29 0.23 -27.35
N SER A 593 35.43 0.29 -28.37
CA SER A 593 34.14 -0.41 -28.37
C SER A 593 34.27 -1.94 -28.40
N GLU A 594 35.36 -2.48 -28.96
CA GLU A 594 35.68 -3.92 -28.90
C GLU A 594 36.19 -4.38 -27.52
N ARG A 595 36.56 -3.45 -26.63
CA ARG A 595 37.18 -3.74 -25.31
C ARG A 595 36.23 -3.57 -24.13
N VAL A 596 35.07 -2.95 -24.34
CA VAL A 596 34.05 -2.72 -23.31
C VAL A 596 33.01 -3.84 -23.40
N SER A 597 33.03 -4.77 -22.44
CA SER A 597 32.08 -5.88 -22.34
C SER A 597 31.56 -6.01 -20.91
N VAL A 598 30.30 -6.41 -20.73
CA VAL A 598 29.78 -6.66 -19.37
C VAL A 598 30.37 -7.96 -18.82
N PRO A 599 30.89 -7.98 -17.57
CA PRO A 599 31.33 -9.23 -16.94
C PRO A 599 30.19 -10.26 -16.93
N ARG A 600 30.35 -11.35 -17.70
CA ARG A 600 29.33 -12.41 -17.81
C ARG A 600 28.99 -13.04 -16.45
N SER A 601 29.95 -13.03 -15.52
CA SER A 601 29.77 -13.40 -14.12
C SER A 601 28.77 -12.52 -13.38
N ALA A 602 28.72 -11.20 -13.65
CA ALA A 602 27.79 -10.28 -13.00
C ALA A 602 26.34 -10.51 -13.46
N ILE A 603 26.11 -10.61 -14.77
CA ILE A 603 24.78 -10.93 -15.34
C ILE A 603 24.31 -12.30 -14.84
N ARG A 604 25.18 -13.33 -14.90
CA ARG A 604 24.88 -14.67 -14.37
C ARG A 604 24.54 -14.64 -12.89
N THR A 605 25.29 -13.88 -12.08
CA THR A 605 25.04 -13.77 -10.64
C THR A 605 23.70 -13.11 -10.36
N ALA A 606 23.37 -12.00 -11.03
CA ALA A 606 22.07 -11.34 -10.87
C ALA A 606 20.87 -12.25 -11.24
N LEU A 607 20.98 -12.99 -12.35
CA LEU A 607 19.96 -13.99 -12.78
C LEU A 607 19.86 -15.17 -11.81
N MET A 608 20.98 -15.70 -11.33
CA MET A 608 21.02 -16.88 -10.45
C MET A 608 20.67 -16.55 -8.99
N GLU A 609 20.96 -15.33 -8.51
CA GLU A 609 20.59 -14.89 -7.17
C GLU A 609 19.13 -14.46 -7.05
N ARG A 610 18.53 -13.87 -8.09
CA ARG A 610 17.15 -13.35 -8.00
C ARG A 610 16.16 -14.24 -8.71
N ALA A 611 16.28 -14.39 -10.04
CA ALA A 611 15.30 -15.15 -10.83
C ALA A 611 15.35 -16.66 -10.53
N ALA A 612 16.55 -17.26 -10.45
CA ALA A 612 16.65 -18.70 -10.17
C ALA A 612 16.20 -19.05 -8.74
N GLN A 613 16.47 -18.19 -7.74
CA GLN A 613 15.98 -18.40 -6.37
C GLN A 613 14.45 -18.33 -6.28
N ASP A 614 13.82 -17.41 -7.00
CA ASP A 614 12.36 -17.27 -7.00
C ASP A 614 11.67 -18.42 -7.74
N ILE A 615 12.17 -18.83 -8.91
CA ILE A 615 11.63 -19.97 -9.65
C ILE A 615 11.85 -21.28 -8.89
N HIS A 616 13.03 -21.48 -8.28
CA HIS A 616 13.30 -22.67 -7.47
C HIS A 616 12.40 -22.72 -6.23
N ARG A 617 12.10 -21.57 -5.60
CA ARG A 617 11.15 -21.49 -4.47
C ARG A 617 9.74 -21.91 -4.87
N ALA A 618 9.23 -21.39 -5.99
CA ALA A 618 7.91 -21.76 -6.52
C ALA A 618 7.84 -23.26 -6.89
N LEU A 619 8.86 -23.79 -7.57
CA LEU A 619 8.95 -25.23 -7.88
C LEU A 619 8.96 -26.09 -6.61
N GLU A 620 9.69 -25.68 -5.58
CA GLU A 620 9.75 -26.38 -4.30
C GLU A 620 8.43 -26.35 -3.51
N GLU A 621 7.65 -25.28 -3.62
CA GLU A 621 6.30 -25.21 -3.05
C GLU A 621 5.34 -26.16 -3.77
N VAL A 622 5.37 -26.20 -5.11
CA VAL A 622 4.59 -27.15 -5.92
C VAL A 622 4.99 -28.60 -5.61
N LYS A 623 6.29 -28.93 -5.52
CA LYS A 623 6.75 -30.27 -5.14
C LYS A 623 6.22 -30.71 -3.78
N LEU A 624 6.34 -29.86 -2.75
CA LEU A 624 5.87 -30.20 -1.41
C LEU A 624 4.33 -30.34 -1.36
N SER A 625 3.60 -29.60 -2.19
CA SER A 625 2.17 -29.78 -2.38
C SER A 625 1.84 -31.13 -3.03
N VAL A 626 2.54 -31.52 -4.09
CA VAL A 626 2.38 -32.83 -4.75
C VAL A 626 2.72 -33.99 -3.81
N VAL A 627 3.83 -33.90 -3.08
CA VAL A 627 4.21 -34.91 -2.06
C VAL A 627 3.16 -35.00 -0.95
N SER A 628 2.59 -33.87 -0.51
CA SER A 628 1.47 -33.83 0.43
C SER A 628 0.25 -34.56 -0.10
N TYR A 629 -0.15 -34.26 -1.34
CA TYR A 629 -1.35 -34.78 -1.96
C TYR A 629 -1.26 -36.31 -2.13
N LEU A 630 -0.14 -36.80 -2.66
CA LEU A 630 0.13 -38.22 -2.82
C LEU A 630 0.15 -38.94 -1.46
N THR A 631 0.82 -38.39 -0.45
CA THR A 631 0.88 -39.00 0.89
C THR A 631 -0.51 -39.07 1.51
N ASN A 632 -1.26 -37.95 1.52
CA ASN A 632 -2.58 -37.90 2.14
C ASN A 632 -3.58 -38.81 1.44
N SER A 633 -3.56 -38.87 0.09
CA SER A 633 -4.43 -39.75 -0.68
C SER A 633 -4.17 -41.23 -0.40
N ILE A 634 -2.91 -41.64 -0.27
CA ILE A 634 -2.54 -43.02 0.05
C ILE A 634 -2.88 -43.36 1.51
N VAL A 635 -2.65 -42.43 2.45
CA VAL A 635 -3.01 -42.63 3.87
C VAL A 635 -4.53 -42.75 4.06
N ASP A 636 -5.33 -41.95 3.35
CA ASP A 636 -6.80 -42.06 3.42
C ASP A 636 -7.29 -43.39 2.84
N GLN A 637 -6.76 -43.82 1.69
CA GLN A 637 -7.07 -45.12 1.10
C GLN A 637 -6.75 -46.28 2.07
N ILE A 638 -5.57 -46.25 2.71
CA ILE A 638 -5.17 -47.25 3.72
C ILE A 638 -6.11 -47.24 4.93
N LEU A 639 -6.57 -46.06 5.38
CA LEU A 639 -7.55 -45.93 6.47
C LEU A 639 -8.91 -46.54 6.10
N GLN A 640 -9.39 -46.29 4.87
CA GLN A 640 -10.63 -46.88 4.36
C GLN A 640 -10.53 -48.41 4.26
N GLU A 641 -9.41 -48.95 3.77
CA GLU A 641 -9.18 -50.39 3.65
C GLU A 641 -8.97 -51.09 5.01
N LEU A 642 -8.30 -50.44 5.98
CA LEU A 642 -8.22 -50.91 7.36
C LEU A 642 -9.61 -50.99 8.01
N TYR A 643 -10.45 -50.00 7.78
CA TYR A 643 -11.81 -49.98 8.31
C TYR A 643 -12.71 -51.04 7.64
N ALA A 644 -12.57 -51.23 6.32
CA ALA A 644 -13.27 -52.29 5.59
C ALA A 644 -12.85 -53.69 6.05
N THR A 645 -11.54 -53.97 6.15
CA THR A 645 -11.04 -55.27 6.65
C THR A 645 -11.44 -55.50 8.11
N HIS A 646 -11.40 -54.49 8.99
CA HIS A 646 -11.92 -54.61 10.35
C HIS A 646 -13.39 -55.05 10.35
N LYS A 647 -14.24 -54.39 9.54
CA LYS A 647 -15.68 -54.70 9.45
C LYS A 647 -15.97 -56.10 8.90
N THR A 648 -15.17 -56.58 7.95
CA THR A 648 -15.28 -57.95 7.41
C THR A 648 -14.84 -59.00 8.43
N LEU A 649 -13.71 -58.79 9.12
CA LEU A 649 -13.24 -59.71 10.16
C LEU A 649 -14.19 -59.77 11.38
N VAL A 650 -14.82 -58.66 11.77
CA VAL A 650 -15.91 -58.65 12.77
C VAL A 650 -17.08 -59.52 12.31
N ARG A 651 -17.50 -59.39 11.04
CA ARG A 651 -18.60 -60.19 10.47
C ARG A 651 -18.28 -61.68 10.40
N ALA A 652 -17.05 -62.04 10.06
CA ALA A 652 -16.57 -63.43 10.06
C ALA A 652 -16.56 -64.07 11.46
N LEU A 653 -16.44 -63.26 12.53
CA LEU A 653 -16.52 -63.72 13.92
C LEU A 653 -17.96 -63.87 14.46
N THR A 654 -18.97 -63.27 13.81
CA THR A 654 -20.36 -63.27 14.31
C THR A 654 -21.22 -64.54 14.12
N PRO A 655 -20.96 -65.51 13.21
CA PRO A 655 -21.78 -66.71 13.10
C PRO A 655 -21.32 -67.80 14.10
N GLY A 656 -21.52 -67.59 15.41
CA GLY A 656 -21.11 -68.61 16.39
C GLY A 656 -21.36 -68.40 17.89
N PHE A 657 -21.74 -67.20 18.36
CA PHE A 657 -21.91 -66.94 19.80
C PHE A 657 -23.33 -66.47 20.20
N ILE A 658 -24.32 -67.33 19.94
CA ILE A 658 -25.58 -67.33 20.70
C ILE A 658 -25.59 -68.57 21.57
N LEU A 659 -25.25 -68.44 22.86
CA LEU A 659 -25.83 -69.22 23.96
C LEU A 659 -25.38 -68.69 25.32
N THR A 660 -26.35 -68.33 26.16
CA THR A 660 -26.23 -67.89 27.58
C THR A 660 -25.49 -66.55 27.77
N PHE A 661 -25.98 -65.58 28.55
CA PHE A 661 -26.88 -65.64 29.72
C PHE A 661 -28.13 -64.75 29.61
N ARG A 662 -29.19 -65.14 30.35
CA ARG A 662 -30.43 -64.38 30.53
C ARG A 662 -30.21 -63.15 31.42
N CYS A 663 -30.89 -62.05 31.11
CA CYS A 663 -31.54 -61.18 32.10
C CYS A 663 -32.99 -60.86 31.66
N PRO A 664 -33.93 -60.61 32.60
CA PRO A 664 -35.36 -60.66 32.29
C PRO A 664 -35.96 -59.31 31.87
N SER A 665 -37.01 -59.41 31.05
CA SER A 665 -38.18 -58.51 30.91
C SER A 665 -38.35 -57.33 31.89
N VAL A 666 -38.76 -56.17 31.38
CA VAL A 666 -40.12 -55.57 31.55
C VAL A 666 -40.36 -54.48 30.48
N HIS A 667 -41.64 -54.18 30.23
CA HIS A 667 -42.22 -53.37 29.13
C HIS A 667 -41.94 -51.83 29.15
N PRO A 668 -42.20 -51.13 28.02
CA PRO A 668 -42.02 -49.68 27.87
C PRO A 668 -43.30 -48.87 28.17
N PHE A 669 -43.14 -47.58 28.55
CA PHE A 669 -44.07 -46.44 28.33
C PHE A 669 -43.37 -45.12 28.82
N PRO A 670 -43.86 -43.88 28.53
CA PRO A 670 -42.97 -42.84 27.98
C PRO A 670 -43.07 -41.44 28.64
N VAL A 671 -42.29 -40.48 28.11
CA VAL A 671 -42.48 -39.00 28.11
C VAL A 671 -42.97 -38.33 29.42
N ALA A 672 -42.13 -37.49 30.02
CA ALA A 672 -42.56 -36.17 30.55
C ALA A 672 -41.39 -35.19 30.78
N LEU A 673 -41.71 -33.91 30.60
CA LEU A 673 -40.85 -32.72 30.74
C LEU A 673 -40.32 -32.44 32.16
N ALA A 674 -39.29 -31.58 32.19
CA ALA A 674 -39.19 -30.35 33.02
C ALA A 674 -38.10 -30.27 34.12
N ALA A 675 -37.22 -29.28 33.89
CA ALA A 675 -36.78 -28.26 34.84
C ALA A 675 -35.88 -28.60 36.06
N SER A 676 -34.62 -28.19 35.92
CA SER A 676 -33.91 -27.26 36.84
C SER A 676 -33.82 -27.58 38.34
N ALA A 677 -32.60 -27.88 38.80
CA ALA A 677 -31.94 -27.08 39.84
C ALA A 677 -30.42 -27.31 39.88
N ARG A 678 -29.65 -26.27 40.24
CA ARG A 678 -28.18 -26.33 40.42
C ARG A 678 -27.81 -26.83 41.82
N THR A 679 -26.61 -27.42 41.90
CA THR A 679 -25.51 -27.23 42.88
C THR A 679 -25.01 -28.51 43.57
N GLY A 680 -23.69 -28.59 43.80
CA GLY A 680 -23.15 -29.50 44.83
C GLY A 680 -22.00 -30.46 44.47
N LYS A 681 -20.85 -29.95 44.01
CA LYS A 681 -19.48 -30.49 44.25
C LYS A 681 -19.26 -32.02 44.27
N ARG A 682 -18.49 -32.55 43.30
CA ARG A 682 -17.57 -33.68 43.53
C ARG A 682 -16.19 -33.40 42.92
N SER A 683 -15.15 -33.81 43.62
CA SER A 683 -13.75 -33.73 43.18
C SER A 683 -13.44 -34.87 42.21
N HIS A 684 -12.91 -34.56 41.03
CA HIS A 684 -12.32 -35.57 40.15
C HIS A 684 -10.97 -36.05 40.71
N ARG A 685 -10.80 -37.36 40.82
CA ARG A 685 -9.52 -38.03 40.53
C ARG A 685 -9.77 -38.90 39.31
N HIS A 686 -9.03 -38.62 38.23
CA HIS A 686 -9.18 -39.30 36.94
C HIS A 686 -8.95 -40.80 37.04
N ARG A 687 -9.81 -41.57 36.37
CA ARG A 687 -9.46 -42.88 35.79
C ARG A 687 -10.39 -43.19 34.64
N ASP A 688 -10.32 -42.37 33.60
CA ASP A 688 -11.23 -42.44 32.46
C ASP A 688 -10.84 -43.58 31.52
N SER A 689 -11.61 -44.66 31.58
CA SER A 689 -11.76 -45.63 30.50
C SER A 689 -12.86 -45.11 29.59
N MET A 690 -12.49 -44.51 28.45
CA MET A 690 -13.46 -44.13 27.42
C MET A 690 -13.69 -45.32 26.47
N ASP A 691 -14.73 -46.09 26.73
CA ASP A 691 -15.34 -46.94 25.71
C ASP A 691 -16.09 -46.04 24.71
N ILE A 692 -15.50 -45.90 23.53
CA ILE A 692 -16.01 -45.11 22.41
C ILE A 692 -16.83 -46.02 21.50
N THR A 693 -18.08 -45.65 21.24
CA THR A 693 -19.03 -46.41 20.40
C THR A 693 -18.79 -46.18 18.90
N ASP A 694 -19.26 -47.10 18.05
CA ASP A 694 -18.99 -47.05 16.60
C ASP A 694 -19.52 -45.79 15.88
N GLU A 695 -20.48 -45.05 16.46
CA GLU A 695 -20.96 -43.77 15.92
C GLU A 695 -19.95 -42.63 16.05
N GLU A 696 -19.14 -42.60 17.12
CA GLU A 696 -18.07 -41.61 17.30
C GLU A 696 -16.90 -41.85 16.32
N LEU A 697 -16.67 -43.10 15.91
CA LEU A 697 -15.67 -43.42 14.89
C LEU A 697 -16.11 -42.95 13.50
N GLY A 698 -17.39 -43.14 13.15
CA GLY A 698 -17.97 -42.67 11.88
C GLY A 698 -17.97 -41.13 11.77
N THR A 699 -18.32 -40.43 12.85
CA THR A 699 -18.31 -38.95 12.87
C THR A 699 -16.90 -38.37 12.82
N SER A 700 -15.89 -39.03 13.43
CA SER A 700 -14.49 -38.63 13.31
C SER A 700 -13.98 -38.69 11.85
N ILE A 701 -14.34 -39.74 11.10
CA ILE A 701 -13.97 -39.88 9.67
C ILE A 701 -14.67 -38.81 8.82
N VAL A 702 -15.97 -38.57 9.03
CA VAL A 702 -16.72 -37.52 8.32
C VAL A 702 -16.14 -36.12 8.60
N SER A 703 -15.67 -35.85 9.83
CA SER A 703 -14.99 -34.61 10.18
C SER A 703 -13.68 -34.42 9.41
N VAL A 704 -12.88 -35.48 9.19
CA VAL A 704 -11.64 -35.40 8.41
C VAL A 704 -11.94 -35.11 6.94
N CYS A 705 -12.91 -35.80 6.33
CA CYS A 705 -13.34 -35.53 4.95
C CYS A 705 -13.90 -34.11 4.78
N ALA A 706 -14.67 -33.61 5.75
CA ALA A 706 -15.18 -32.24 5.74
C ALA A 706 -14.05 -31.19 5.80
N CYS A 707 -13.03 -31.41 6.63
CA CYS A 707 -11.84 -30.56 6.65
C CYS A 707 -11.10 -30.54 5.30
N VAL A 708 -10.98 -31.68 4.62
CA VAL A 708 -10.33 -31.77 3.29
C VAL A 708 -11.11 -30.99 2.23
N CYS A 709 -12.43 -31.12 2.16
CA CYS A 709 -13.26 -30.36 1.21
C CYS A 709 -13.23 -28.84 1.46
N VAL A 710 -13.29 -28.41 2.73
CA VAL A 710 -13.19 -26.97 3.07
C VAL A 710 -11.82 -26.40 2.70
N CYS A 711 -10.75 -27.18 2.87
CA CYS A 711 -9.39 -26.75 2.49
C CYS A 711 -9.19 -26.66 0.97
N LEU A 712 -9.79 -27.54 0.15
CA LEU A 712 -9.70 -27.41 -1.31
C LEU A 712 -10.37 -26.13 -1.81
N CYS A 713 -11.54 -25.77 -1.26
CA CYS A 713 -12.21 -24.50 -1.59
C CYS A 713 -11.38 -23.28 -1.16
N LEU A 714 -10.73 -23.33 0.00
CA LEU A 714 -9.82 -22.26 0.47
C LEU A 714 -8.59 -22.08 -0.43
N CYS A 715 -8.03 -23.15 -1.00
CA CYS A 715 -6.92 -23.04 -1.96
C CYS A 715 -7.37 -22.47 -3.32
N LEU A 716 -8.59 -22.78 -3.78
CA LEU A 716 -9.12 -22.26 -5.06
C LEU A 716 -9.54 -20.78 -4.95
N CYS A 717 -10.08 -20.35 -3.82
CA CYS A 717 -10.47 -18.94 -3.57
C CYS A 717 -9.28 -17.98 -3.34
N VAL A 718 -8.03 -18.46 -3.36
CA VAL A 718 -6.81 -17.63 -3.24
C VAL A 718 -6.09 -17.47 -4.60
N CYS A 719 -6.65 -18.05 -5.67
CA CYS A 719 -6.17 -17.93 -7.05
C CYS A 719 -6.98 -16.93 -7.91
N VAL A 720 -7.83 -16.11 -7.27
CA VAL A 720 -8.58 -14.98 -7.84
C VAL A 720 -8.38 -13.77 -6.93
#